data_AF-A0A8T0P1H4-F1
#
_entry.id   AF-A0A8T0P1H4-F1
#
_cell.length_a   1.000
_cell.length_b   1.000
_cell.length_c   1.000
_cell.angle_alpha   90.00
_cell.angle_beta   90.00
_cell.angle_gamma   90.00
#
_symmetry.space_group_name_H-M   'P 1'
#
loop_
_entity.id
_entity.type
_entity.pdbx_description
1 polymer ?
#
loop_
_entity_poly.entity_id
_entity_poly.type
_entity_poly.pdbx_seq_one_letter_code
_entity_poly.pdbx_strand_id
1 'polypeptide(L)'
;MAIPVEEAIAALSTFSLEDEQPDVQGLAVLLSSERYATNSPIEYSDVAAYRLSLGEDTKAINQLNTLIQEGKEMASLLYTYRSCVKALPQLPDSMKHSQADLYLETYQVLDLEMSRLREIQRWQASAASKLAADMQRFSRPERLVNGPTITHFWSMLKLLDVLLQLDHLKNAKASIPNDFSWYKRTFTQVSSQWQDTETMREELDDLQIFLSTRWAILLNLHAEMFRTNTVEDILQVLIVFCVESLELDFALLYPERHTLLRVLPVLVVLATSSEKESESLYKRVKINRLLSIFKNDPVIPAFPDLHLSPAAILKELSSYFQNFSSQTRLLSLPAPHEIPPRELQDYQRHYLILNHMGTIRAEHDDFSIRFASAMNQMITLKSSDSADNDWSRDIKGNMYDIVVEGFQLLSRWTGRIWEQCAWKFSRPCKEPPISDSQQNTTTFFDYEKVVRWNYTAEERRALLELIGYIKSIGLMMQHCDTLVSEALWETIHMEVQDFVQDKLDTMLRTTFRKKKDLSRILSDMRTLSADWMANTSKADPEQHSLHQETEEMRQNTFYPRPVAPTAAQIHCLQFLICELVSGGNMRKPGGLFGNSGSGIPVEDLKQLETFFYKLSFFLHILDYTATIGTLTDLGFLWFREFYLESSRVIQFPIECSLPWMLVDHVMESQDAGLLESILIPFDLYNDSAQHALTCLKQRFLYDEIEAEVDLCFDLLAQKLNEIIFTYYKSCAASTLLDSSFTYACDDGEKYFVKPLRFDAIFKLRRVMVLGRTIDLRSLITQRMNKIFRENIDFLLERFENGDLCGVVELQQLLDILELTHQSISRFLELDSYSLMLSEMQENLSLVSYSSRISSQIWSEMQTDFLPNFILCNTTQRFVRSIKGTHHSSQRSSASTGKPYFYCGSHDLTMAYQGLAGLYRDFFGVPHMFAVVKLLGSRSLPAIIRALLDHISSKITGMVPKITALQEALPKSIGLLSFDGGIAGCQKIIHEILTWEAKSEVKTEVLHDLKEIGSALYWMSILDIVLRQIDTTQFMQSAPWLGLVPGNDGQVKHAYSDSTPFTTLLSAATNAVTASPACPNPSTFLVMSKQAEAASLLYKSNLNSGSVLEYALAFTSAALDRHYSKWSATPRTGFIDITTSKDFYRIFSGLQYLLRREH
;
A
#
# COMPACT_ATOMS: atom_id res chain seq x y z
N MET A 1 10.15 -34.17 29.86
CA MET A 1 10.47 -34.91 28.62
C MET A 1 10.48 -33.87 27.52
N ALA A 2 11.65 -33.50 27.02
CA ALA A 2 11.75 -32.66 25.84
C ALA A 2 11.46 -33.58 24.64
N ILE A 3 10.41 -33.25 23.89
CA ILE A 3 10.11 -33.93 22.62
C ILE A 3 11.30 -33.63 21.69
N PRO A 4 11.95 -34.65 21.09
CA PRO A 4 12.97 -34.44 20.08
C PRO A 4 12.42 -33.50 18.99
N VAL A 5 13.21 -32.50 18.60
CA VAL A 5 12.80 -31.51 17.58
C VAL A 5 12.34 -32.21 16.30
N GLU A 6 12.95 -33.33 15.96
CA GLU A 6 12.60 -34.18 14.82
C GLU A 6 11.19 -34.78 14.93
N GLU A 7 10.77 -35.24 16.11
CA GLU A 7 9.40 -35.73 16.36
C GLU A 7 8.38 -34.58 16.34
N ALA A 8 8.75 -33.40 16.83
CA ALA A 8 7.87 -32.22 16.77
C ALA A 8 7.69 -31.72 15.33
N ILE A 9 8.75 -31.72 14.52
CA ILE A 9 8.71 -31.38 13.09
C ILE A 9 7.88 -32.43 12.32
N ALA A 10 8.08 -33.72 12.59
CA ALA A 10 7.29 -34.79 11.98
C ALA A 10 5.80 -34.75 12.39
N ALA A 11 5.48 -34.34 13.61
CA ALA A 11 4.10 -34.12 14.03
C ALA A 11 3.50 -32.89 13.34
N LEU A 12 4.23 -31.77 13.28
CA LEU A 12 3.75 -30.54 12.62
C LEU A 12 3.58 -30.71 11.11
N SER A 13 4.40 -31.53 10.45
CA SER A 13 4.25 -31.83 9.02
C SER A 13 3.01 -32.66 8.67
N THR A 14 2.32 -33.24 9.67
CA THR A 14 1.02 -33.92 9.47
C THR A 14 -0.18 -32.97 9.50
N PHE A 15 0.01 -31.69 9.90
CA PHE A 15 -1.05 -30.68 9.93
C PHE A 15 -0.83 -29.66 8.80
N SER A 16 -1.83 -29.48 7.92
CA SER A 16 -1.87 -28.30 7.05
C SER A 16 -2.35 -27.11 7.88
N LEU A 17 -1.42 -26.38 8.48
CA LEU A 17 -1.70 -25.07 9.06
C LEU A 17 -1.68 -24.05 7.91
N GLU A 18 -2.75 -23.98 7.13
CA GLU A 18 -2.92 -22.88 6.17
C GLU A 18 -3.12 -21.59 6.99
N ASP A 19 -2.23 -20.61 6.80
CA ASP A 19 -2.47 -19.27 7.31
C ASP A 19 -3.65 -18.68 6.52
N GLU A 20 -4.69 -18.21 7.21
CA GLU A 20 -5.86 -17.61 6.54
C GLU A 20 -5.54 -16.23 5.92
N GLN A 21 -4.34 -15.69 6.18
CA GLN A 21 -3.89 -14.41 5.63
C GLN A 21 -3.39 -14.56 4.17
N PRO A 22 -3.88 -13.73 3.23
CA PRO A 22 -3.35 -13.71 1.87
C PRO A 22 -1.96 -13.06 1.79
N ASP A 23 -1.10 -13.58 0.92
CA ASP A 23 0.22 -13.02 0.58
C ASP A 23 0.07 -11.80 -0.34
N VAL A 24 -0.32 -10.67 0.26
CA VAL A 24 -0.58 -9.40 -0.44
C VAL A 24 0.64 -8.47 -0.43
N GLN A 25 1.64 -8.79 0.40
CA GLN A 25 2.94 -8.13 0.42
C GLN A 25 4.00 -9.07 -0.17
N GLY A 26 5.04 -8.45 -0.71
CA GLY A 26 6.27 -9.11 -1.08
C GLY A 26 7.07 -9.62 0.11
N LEU A 27 8.28 -10.03 -0.20
CA LEU A 27 9.30 -10.45 0.74
C LEU A 27 9.52 -9.36 1.82
N ALA A 28 8.96 -9.59 3.01
CA ALA A 28 9.20 -8.77 4.17
C ALA A 28 10.61 -9.07 4.67
N VAL A 29 11.60 -8.33 4.16
CA VAL A 29 12.97 -8.40 4.68
C VAL A 29 12.90 -8.03 6.16
N LEU A 30 12.96 -9.03 7.04
CA LEU A 30 13.38 -8.80 8.42
C LEU A 30 14.71 -8.06 8.32
N LEU A 31 14.81 -6.89 8.95
CA LEU A 31 16.04 -6.09 9.00
C LEU A 31 17.19 -7.01 9.42
N SER A 32 17.89 -7.56 8.45
CA SER A 32 18.87 -8.64 8.64
C SER A 32 20.23 -8.08 8.29
N SER A 33 21.21 -8.42 9.11
CA SER A 33 22.59 -7.95 8.96
C SER A 33 23.40 -8.84 8.01
N GLU A 34 22.80 -9.89 7.44
CA GLU A 34 23.55 -10.87 6.67
C GLU A 34 23.88 -10.30 5.29
N ARG A 35 25.18 -10.28 5.02
CA ARG A 35 25.77 -9.63 3.85
C ARG A 35 25.77 -10.58 2.65
N TYR A 36 25.79 -9.95 1.47
CA TYR A 36 26.10 -10.50 0.15
C TYR A 36 27.10 -11.66 0.16
N ALA A 37 26.93 -12.58 -0.79
CA ALA A 37 28.05 -13.39 -1.22
C ALA A 37 28.12 -13.49 -2.76
N THR A 38 29.32 -13.12 -3.25
CA THR A 38 30.04 -13.67 -4.42
C THR A 38 31.53 -13.81 -4.02
N ASN A 39 31.82 -13.71 -2.72
CA ASN A 39 33.16 -13.70 -2.14
C ASN A 39 33.31 -14.94 -1.27
N SER A 40 34.46 -15.61 -1.38
CA SER A 40 34.78 -16.76 -0.53
C SER A 40 34.64 -16.39 0.96
N PRO A 41 33.86 -17.13 1.77
CA PRO A 41 33.71 -16.87 3.21
C PRO A 41 35.03 -16.99 3.99
N ILE A 42 36.00 -17.71 3.44
CA ILE A 42 37.36 -17.87 3.98
C ILE A 42 38.43 -17.17 3.14
N GLU A 43 38.05 -16.17 2.34
CA GLU A 43 38.96 -15.33 1.55
C GLU A 43 39.97 -16.13 0.69
N TYR A 44 39.53 -17.22 0.06
CA TYR A 44 40.36 -18.09 -0.79
C TYR A 44 41.62 -18.65 -0.09
N SER A 45 41.66 -18.69 1.24
CA SER A 45 42.80 -19.21 2.01
C SER A 45 43.08 -20.69 1.73
N ASP A 46 42.08 -21.44 1.29
CA ASP A 46 42.15 -22.84 0.89
C ASP A 46 42.80 -23.05 -0.49
N VAL A 47 42.96 -22.01 -1.33
CA VAL A 47 43.60 -22.15 -2.67
C VAL A 47 45.04 -22.68 -2.58
N ALA A 48 45.75 -22.35 -1.50
CA ALA A 48 47.12 -22.83 -1.27
C ALA A 48 47.20 -24.36 -1.17
N ALA A 49 46.11 -25.03 -0.76
CA ALA A 49 46.06 -26.49 -0.63
C ALA A 49 46.12 -27.20 -1.99
N TYR A 50 45.66 -26.56 -3.08
CA TYR A 50 45.64 -27.15 -4.43
C TYR A 50 46.99 -27.10 -5.14
N ARG A 51 48.03 -26.53 -4.52
CA ARG A 51 49.40 -26.43 -5.06
C ARG A 51 49.49 -25.74 -6.45
N LEU A 52 48.51 -24.90 -6.78
CA LEU A 52 48.52 -24.04 -7.96
C LEU A 52 49.33 -22.77 -7.68
N SER A 53 49.91 -22.15 -8.72
CA SER A 53 50.67 -20.90 -8.61
C SER A 53 49.78 -19.65 -8.44
N LEU A 54 48.66 -19.77 -7.71
CA LEU A 54 47.63 -18.74 -7.52
C LEU A 54 47.68 -18.07 -6.12
N GLY A 55 48.60 -18.49 -5.25
CA GLY A 55 48.66 -17.99 -3.86
C GLY A 55 48.97 -16.49 -3.73
N GLU A 56 49.68 -15.90 -4.68
CA GLU A 56 49.86 -14.44 -4.73
C GLU A 56 48.65 -13.73 -5.36
N ASP A 57 47.93 -14.39 -6.26
CA ASP A 57 46.81 -13.80 -7.00
C ASP A 57 45.58 -13.67 -6.09
N THR A 58 45.31 -14.71 -5.29
CA THR A 58 44.28 -14.68 -4.23
C THR A 58 44.52 -13.58 -3.19
N LYS A 59 45.77 -13.36 -2.76
CA LYS A 59 46.12 -12.23 -1.87
C LYS A 59 45.79 -10.88 -2.49
N ALA A 60 46.10 -10.70 -3.77
CA ALA A 60 45.77 -9.48 -4.49
C ALA A 60 44.25 -9.32 -4.67
N ILE A 61 43.51 -10.39 -4.99
CA ILE A 61 42.04 -10.38 -5.06
C ILE A 61 41.43 -9.93 -3.73
N ASN A 62 41.89 -10.47 -2.60
CA ASN A 62 41.38 -10.08 -1.28
C ASN A 62 41.68 -8.61 -0.97
N GLN A 63 42.87 -8.13 -1.36
CA GLN A 63 43.23 -6.72 -1.22
C GLN A 63 42.31 -5.81 -2.05
N LEU A 64 42.04 -6.18 -3.31
CA LEU A 64 41.12 -5.43 -4.18
C LEU A 64 39.68 -5.47 -3.65
N ASN A 65 39.21 -6.62 -3.16
CA ASN A 65 37.88 -6.77 -2.57
C ASN A 65 37.71 -5.92 -1.31
N THR A 66 38.75 -5.80 -0.49
CA THR A 66 38.76 -4.90 0.67
C THR A 66 38.61 -3.44 0.22
N LEU A 67 39.39 -3.02 -0.79
CA LEU A 67 39.27 -1.68 -1.37
C LEU A 67 37.87 -1.44 -1.97
N ILE A 68 37.29 -2.42 -2.68
CA ILE A 68 35.92 -2.29 -3.22
C ILE A 68 34.93 -2.01 -2.09
N GLN A 69 35.03 -2.74 -0.97
CA GLN A 69 34.14 -2.55 0.16
C GLN A 69 34.33 -1.17 0.80
N GLU A 70 35.56 -0.76 1.07
CA GLU A 70 35.89 0.58 1.60
C GLU A 70 35.39 1.70 0.68
N GLY A 71 35.60 1.56 -0.63
CA GLY A 71 35.20 2.56 -1.61
C GLY A 71 33.68 2.66 -1.78
N LYS A 72 32.92 1.57 -1.63
CA LYS A 72 31.44 1.61 -1.57
C LYS A 72 30.94 2.36 -0.34
N GLU A 73 31.62 2.24 0.79
CA GLU A 73 31.29 3.00 2.00
C GLU A 73 31.59 4.50 1.81
N MET A 74 32.70 4.83 1.13
CA MET A 74 33.01 6.21 0.73
C MET A 74 32.01 6.79 -0.27
N ALA A 75 31.55 5.99 -1.24
CA ALA A 75 30.53 6.40 -2.20
C ALA A 75 29.22 6.72 -1.50
N SER A 76 28.85 5.91 -0.51
CA SER A 76 27.69 6.15 0.36
C SER A 76 27.83 7.50 1.08
N LEU A 77 28.99 7.79 1.68
CA LEU A 77 29.25 9.07 2.35
C LEU A 77 29.12 10.27 1.40
N LEU A 78 29.67 10.21 0.19
CA LEU A 78 29.56 11.30 -0.80
C LEU A 78 28.12 11.50 -1.29
N TYR A 79 27.42 10.40 -1.54
CA TYR A 79 26.02 10.45 -1.98
C TYR A 79 25.12 11.13 -0.94
N THR A 80 25.31 10.78 0.33
CA THR A 80 24.51 11.28 1.45
C THR A 80 25.06 12.57 2.05
N TYR A 81 26.10 13.16 1.45
CA TYR A 81 26.64 14.44 1.90
C TYR A 81 25.60 15.55 1.68
N ARG A 82 25.20 16.18 2.79
CA ARG A 82 24.35 17.38 2.83
C ARG A 82 25.13 18.53 3.47
N SER A 83 24.99 19.74 2.93
CA SER A 83 25.79 20.90 3.37
C SER A 83 25.59 21.22 4.85
N CYS A 84 26.67 21.23 5.62
CA CYS A 84 26.67 21.65 7.03
C CYS A 84 26.53 23.17 7.16
N VAL A 85 27.08 23.94 6.21
CA VAL A 85 27.04 25.40 6.21
C VAL A 85 25.60 25.93 6.13
N LYS A 86 24.71 25.23 5.41
CA LYS A 86 23.29 25.61 5.34
C LYS A 86 22.59 25.56 6.71
N ALA A 87 23.10 24.78 7.66
CA ALA A 87 22.54 24.64 9.01
C ALA A 87 23.21 25.56 10.05
N LEU A 88 24.34 26.19 9.71
CA LEU A 88 25.11 27.02 10.65
C LEU A 88 24.51 28.43 10.76
N PRO A 89 24.37 28.99 11.98
CA PRO A 89 23.73 30.29 12.18
C PRO A 89 24.56 31.44 11.60
N GLN A 90 23.93 32.30 10.80
CA GLN A 90 24.54 33.56 10.37
C GLN A 90 24.38 34.60 11.47
N LEU A 91 25.49 35.06 12.07
CA LEU A 91 25.44 36.02 13.18
C LEU A 91 24.98 37.41 12.71
N PRO A 92 24.01 38.03 13.41
CA PRO A 92 23.72 39.45 13.27
C PRO A 92 24.90 40.31 13.71
N ASP A 93 25.06 41.50 13.13
CA ASP A 93 26.14 42.45 13.44
C ASP A 93 26.26 42.85 14.93
N SER A 94 25.23 42.62 15.74
CA SER A 94 25.16 42.92 17.17
C SER A 94 25.92 41.93 18.07
N MET A 95 26.29 40.73 17.57
CA MET A 95 26.95 39.66 18.33
C MET A 95 28.43 39.44 17.97
N LYS A 96 29.14 40.50 17.55
CA LYS A 96 30.58 40.40 17.18
C LYS A 96 31.51 39.88 18.29
N HIS A 97 31.08 39.93 19.56
CA HIS A 97 31.87 39.47 20.70
C HIS A 97 31.88 37.94 20.86
N SER A 98 30.85 37.22 20.39
CA SER A 98 30.79 35.75 20.37
C SER A 98 31.21 35.15 19.01
N GLN A 99 31.68 35.99 18.09
CA GLN A 99 32.03 35.60 16.72
C GLN A 99 33.25 34.67 16.69
N ALA A 100 34.23 34.86 17.57
CA ALA A 100 35.41 33.99 17.65
C ALA A 100 35.04 32.57 18.11
N ASP A 101 34.19 32.46 19.12
CA ASP A 101 33.71 31.17 19.64
C ASP A 101 32.86 30.44 18.59
N LEU A 102 31.97 31.16 17.90
CA LEU A 102 31.20 30.55 16.81
C LEU A 102 32.09 30.09 15.66
N TYR A 103 33.12 30.84 15.27
CA TYR A 103 34.06 30.39 14.24
C TYR A 103 34.84 29.16 14.68
N LEU A 104 35.19 29.04 15.96
CA LEU A 104 35.83 27.85 16.51
C LEU A 104 34.89 26.64 16.47
N GLU A 105 33.65 26.78 16.91
CA GLU A 105 32.64 25.71 16.84
C GLU A 105 32.31 25.32 15.39
N THR A 106 32.15 26.30 14.51
CA THR A 106 31.92 26.10 13.07
C THR A 106 33.09 25.34 12.45
N TYR A 107 34.32 25.72 12.81
CA TYR A 107 35.51 25.02 12.35
C TYR A 107 35.53 23.57 12.85
N GLN A 108 35.22 23.31 14.13
CA GLN A 108 35.20 21.95 14.70
C GLN A 108 34.19 21.04 14.00
N VAL A 109 32.99 21.54 13.69
CA VAL A 109 31.97 20.76 12.95
C VAL A 109 32.44 20.46 11.53
N LEU A 110 32.92 21.49 10.81
CA LEU A 110 33.37 21.32 9.44
C LEU A 110 34.65 20.49 9.34
N ASP A 111 35.57 20.55 10.31
CA ASP A 111 36.81 19.76 10.30
C ASP A 111 36.52 18.25 10.31
N LEU A 112 35.49 17.83 11.03
CA LEU A 112 35.08 16.42 11.06
C LEU A 112 34.65 15.93 9.66
N GLU A 113 33.85 16.72 8.94
CA GLU A 113 33.43 16.38 7.58
C GLU A 113 34.57 16.53 6.56
N MET A 114 35.40 17.55 6.69
CA MET A 114 36.58 17.73 5.83
C MET A 114 37.62 16.64 6.05
N SER A 115 37.73 16.09 7.27
CA SER A 115 38.59 14.94 7.56
C SER A 115 38.19 13.69 6.76
N ARG A 116 36.88 13.46 6.59
CA ARG A 116 36.36 12.38 5.73
C ARG A 116 36.70 12.60 4.27
N LEU A 117 36.62 13.84 3.78
CA LEU A 117 37.02 14.16 2.39
C LEU A 117 38.54 14.00 2.18
N ARG A 118 39.36 14.34 3.17
CA ARG A 118 40.82 14.04 3.16
C ARG A 118 41.07 12.54 3.13
N GLU A 119 40.31 11.76 3.89
CA GLU A 119 40.39 10.30 3.87
C GLU A 119 40.05 9.74 2.48
N ILE A 120 38.98 10.21 1.85
CA ILE A 120 38.61 9.82 0.47
C ILE A 120 39.72 10.20 -0.51
N GLN A 121 40.30 11.39 -0.40
CA GLN A 121 41.41 11.84 -1.26
C GLN A 121 42.66 10.95 -1.11
N ARG A 122 43.03 10.58 0.11
CA ARG A 122 44.17 9.70 0.39
C ARG A 122 43.88 8.26 -0.05
N TRP A 123 42.67 7.78 0.22
CA TRP A 123 42.23 6.44 -0.12
C TRP A 123 42.19 6.23 -1.63
N GLN A 124 41.59 7.16 -2.39
CA GLN A 124 41.53 7.02 -3.85
C GLN A 124 42.92 6.99 -4.48
N ALA A 125 43.89 7.73 -3.91
CA ALA A 125 45.27 7.69 -4.37
C ALA A 125 45.94 6.34 -4.08
N SER A 126 45.71 5.79 -2.87
CA SER A 126 46.18 4.44 -2.52
C SER A 126 45.53 3.36 -3.41
N ALA A 127 44.21 3.44 -3.64
CA ALA A 127 43.45 2.50 -4.45
C ALA A 127 43.89 2.55 -5.92
N ALA A 128 44.06 3.74 -6.48
CA ALA A 128 44.57 3.94 -7.84
C ALA A 128 45.98 3.35 -8.02
N SER A 129 46.90 3.63 -7.08
CA SER A 129 48.27 3.12 -7.13
C SER A 129 48.32 1.58 -7.01
N LYS A 130 47.54 1.01 -6.08
CA LYS A 130 47.43 -0.46 -5.91
C LYS A 130 46.81 -1.13 -7.14
N LEU A 131 45.76 -0.56 -7.73
CA LEU A 131 45.14 -1.06 -8.95
C LEU A 131 46.11 -1.00 -10.14
N ALA A 132 46.82 0.11 -10.32
CA ALA A 132 47.82 0.27 -11.37
C ALA A 132 48.99 -0.73 -11.20
N ALA A 133 49.49 -0.90 -9.97
CA ALA A 133 50.55 -1.86 -9.67
C ALA A 133 50.12 -3.31 -9.92
N ASP A 134 48.88 -3.65 -9.57
CA ASP A 134 48.31 -4.98 -9.80
C ASP A 134 48.07 -5.25 -11.31
N MET A 135 47.56 -4.26 -12.04
CA MET A 135 47.47 -4.31 -13.50
C MET A 135 48.85 -4.48 -14.17
N GLN A 136 49.85 -3.72 -13.72
CA GLN A 136 51.23 -3.81 -14.23
C GLN A 136 51.85 -5.20 -13.99
N ARG A 137 51.49 -5.86 -12.88
CA ARG A 137 51.99 -7.21 -12.55
C ARG A 137 51.69 -8.22 -13.65
N PHE A 138 50.52 -8.13 -14.27
CA PHE A 138 50.11 -9.01 -15.39
C PHE A 138 50.65 -8.56 -16.75
N SER A 139 51.31 -7.39 -16.82
CA SER A 139 52.03 -6.93 -18.00
C SER A 139 53.51 -7.32 -18.02
N ARG A 140 54.04 -7.92 -16.94
CA ARG A 140 55.43 -8.37 -16.86
C ARG A 140 55.65 -9.62 -17.72
N PRO A 141 56.79 -9.76 -18.45
CA PRO A 141 57.09 -10.89 -19.33
C PRO A 141 56.84 -12.28 -18.72
N GLU A 142 57.16 -12.44 -17.43
CA GLU A 142 57.00 -13.69 -16.66
C GLU A 142 55.54 -14.04 -16.37
N ARG A 143 54.66 -13.05 -16.26
CA ARG A 143 53.22 -13.21 -15.99
C ARG A 143 52.35 -13.11 -17.26
N LEU A 144 52.95 -12.84 -18.42
CA LEU A 144 52.24 -12.80 -19.71
C LEU A 144 51.69 -14.16 -20.15
N VAL A 145 52.26 -15.23 -19.60
CA VAL A 145 51.90 -16.62 -19.90
C VAL A 145 50.92 -17.17 -18.87
N ASN A 146 50.71 -16.53 -17.71
CA ASN A 146 49.80 -17.03 -16.67
C ASN A 146 48.79 -15.92 -16.31
N GLY A 147 48.09 -15.38 -17.32
CA GLY A 147 47.28 -14.17 -17.19
C GLY A 147 46.29 -14.14 -16.01
N PRO A 148 45.65 -12.99 -15.74
CA PRO A 148 44.75 -12.84 -14.60
C PRO A 148 43.56 -13.81 -14.67
N THR A 149 43.13 -14.27 -13.50
CA THR A 149 41.90 -15.08 -13.38
C THR A 149 40.66 -14.21 -13.62
N ILE A 150 39.50 -14.82 -13.92
CA ILE A 150 38.24 -14.10 -14.09
C ILE A 150 37.84 -13.35 -12.82
N THR A 151 37.97 -14.00 -11.67
CA THR A 151 37.70 -13.35 -10.37
C THR A 151 38.55 -12.10 -10.21
N HIS A 152 39.80 -12.15 -10.68
CA HIS A 152 40.70 -11.01 -10.71
C HIS A 152 40.22 -9.91 -11.68
N PHE A 153 39.74 -10.26 -12.87
CA PHE A 153 39.12 -9.31 -13.79
C PHE A 153 37.93 -8.61 -13.15
N TRP A 154 37.02 -9.36 -12.51
CA TRP A 154 35.89 -8.79 -11.80
C TRP A 154 36.32 -7.88 -10.65
N SER A 155 37.33 -8.24 -9.86
CA SER A 155 37.86 -7.37 -8.81
C SER A 155 38.48 -6.09 -9.37
N MET A 156 39.23 -6.15 -10.49
CA MET A 156 39.74 -4.94 -11.16
C MET A 156 38.61 -4.04 -11.68
N LEU A 157 37.61 -4.63 -12.35
CA LEU A 157 36.49 -3.90 -12.94
C LEU A 157 35.57 -3.30 -11.88
N LYS A 158 35.26 -4.04 -10.81
CA LYS A 158 34.46 -3.55 -9.68
C LYS A 158 35.18 -2.41 -8.94
N LEU A 159 36.50 -2.48 -8.77
CA LEU A 159 37.25 -1.37 -8.15
C LEU A 159 37.27 -0.14 -9.06
N LEU A 160 37.43 -0.33 -10.38
CA LEU A 160 37.36 0.76 -11.35
C LEU A 160 35.97 1.41 -11.39
N ASP A 161 34.90 0.62 -11.29
CA ASP A 161 33.52 1.11 -11.18
C ASP A 161 33.32 1.98 -9.92
N VAL A 162 33.82 1.53 -8.78
CA VAL A 162 33.76 2.30 -7.52
C VAL A 162 34.52 3.63 -7.64
N LEU A 163 35.72 3.64 -8.23
CA LEU A 163 36.48 4.87 -8.47
C LEU A 163 35.73 5.83 -9.41
N LEU A 164 35.09 5.30 -10.45
CA LEU A 164 34.25 6.05 -11.38
C LEU A 164 33.02 6.67 -10.69
N GLN A 165 32.30 5.88 -9.90
CA GLN A 165 31.14 6.34 -9.13
C GLN A 165 31.53 7.44 -8.12
N LEU A 166 32.65 7.28 -7.42
CA LEU A 166 33.17 8.29 -6.49
C LEU A 166 33.47 9.62 -7.19
N ASP A 167 34.11 9.58 -8.36
CA ASP A 167 34.42 10.79 -9.11
C ASP A 167 33.14 11.47 -9.59
N HIS A 168 32.17 10.69 -10.08
CA HIS A 168 30.88 11.21 -10.51
C HIS A 168 30.09 11.84 -9.34
N LEU A 169 30.00 11.16 -8.20
CA LEU A 169 29.30 11.64 -7.00
C LEU A 169 29.94 12.92 -6.44
N LYS A 170 31.26 12.95 -6.36
CA LYS A 170 32.03 14.14 -5.97
C LYS A 170 31.69 15.32 -6.88
N ASN A 171 31.66 15.11 -8.20
CA ASN A 171 31.39 16.17 -9.17
C ASN A 171 29.90 16.58 -9.21
N ALA A 172 28.99 15.71 -8.77
CA ALA A 172 27.54 15.97 -8.70
C ALA A 172 27.14 16.84 -7.49
N LYS A 173 27.91 16.82 -6.40
CA LYS A 173 27.58 17.51 -5.13
C LYS A 173 28.25 18.89 -5.02
N ALA A 174 27.50 19.93 -5.41
CA ALA A 174 27.96 21.33 -5.31
C ALA A 174 28.13 21.84 -3.86
N SER A 175 27.55 21.17 -2.87
CA SER A 175 27.70 21.50 -1.44
C SER A 175 29.11 21.27 -0.90
N ILE A 176 29.81 20.26 -1.39
CA ILE A 176 31.17 19.91 -0.96
C ILE A 176 32.17 21.08 -1.13
N PRO A 177 32.34 21.66 -2.34
CA PRO A 177 33.26 22.79 -2.51
C PRO A 177 32.81 24.06 -1.78
N ASN A 178 31.50 24.24 -1.55
CA ASN A 178 30.98 25.37 -0.79
C ASN A 178 31.33 25.26 0.70
N ASP A 179 31.11 24.10 1.31
CA ASP A 179 31.45 23.84 2.70
C ASP A 179 32.96 23.93 2.94
N PHE A 180 33.75 23.37 2.00
CA PHE A 180 35.21 23.50 2.04
C PHE A 180 35.68 24.96 2.00
N SER A 181 35.04 25.79 1.16
CA SER A 181 35.36 27.22 1.08
C SER A 181 35.10 27.96 2.40
N TRP A 182 34.03 27.59 3.11
CA TRP A 182 33.74 28.12 4.45
C TRP A 182 34.73 27.61 5.49
N TYR A 183 35.03 26.31 5.47
CA TYR A 183 36.04 25.71 6.33
C TYR A 183 37.38 26.43 6.22
N LYS A 184 37.89 26.67 4.99
CA LYS A 184 39.14 27.41 4.76
C LYS A 184 39.11 28.84 5.33
N ARG A 185 37.97 29.54 5.23
CA ARG A 185 37.79 30.89 5.82
C ARG A 185 37.83 30.85 7.34
N THR A 186 37.11 29.92 7.96
CA THR A 186 37.08 29.76 9.43
C THR A 186 38.44 29.34 9.98
N PHE A 187 39.14 28.42 9.31
CA PHE A 187 40.51 28.03 9.62
C PHE A 187 41.44 29.25 9.66
N THR A 188 41.36 30.15 8.68
CA THR A 188 42.19 31.37 8.64
C THR A 188 41.96 32.28 9.86
N GLN A 189 40.75 32.30 10.42
CA GLN A 189 40.42 33.10 11.61
C GLN A 189 40.90 32.44 12.91
N VAL A 190 40.82 31.11 13.01
CA VAL A 190 41.06 30.36 14.25
C VAL A 190 42.51 29.88 14.39
N SER A 191 43.20 29.61 13.27
CA SER A 191 44.55 29.01 13.24
C SER A 191 45.69 29.93 13.68
N SER A 192 45.44 31.23 13.88
CA SER A 192 46.47 32.20 14.26
C SER A 192 47.23 31.86 15.56
N GLN A 193 46.68 30.96 16.38
CA GLN A 193 47.24 30.54 17.66
C GLN A 193 47.91 29.14 17.62
N TRP A 194 47.95 28.46 16.46
CA TRP A 194 48.35 27.04 16.36
C TRP A 194 49.78 26.87 15.81
N GLN A 195 50.51 25.87 16.33
CA GLN A 195 51.93 25.65 16.01
C GLN A 195 52.18 25.02 14.62
N ASP A 196 51.25 24.22 14.08
CA ASP A 196 51.38 23.49 12.80
C ASP A 196 50.55 24.11 11.65
N THR A 197 50.54 25.44 11.56
CA THR A 197 49.62 26.13 10.64
C THR A 197 50.06 26.03 9.17
N GLU A 198 51.35 25.90 8.87
CA GLU A 198 51.87 25.86 7.49
C GLU A 198 51.59 24.53 6.79
N THR A 199 51.85 23.41 7.45
CA THR A 199 51.59 22.06 6.90
C THR A 199 50.10 21.84 6.65
N MET A 200 49.24 22.31 7.56
CA MET A 200 47.79 22.26 7.40
C MET A 200 47.32 23.12 6.21
N ARG A 201 47.99 24.23 5.89
CA ARG A 201 47.64 25.03 4.70
C ARG A 201 47.96 24.29 3.41
N GLU A 202 49.11 23.62 3.34
CA GLU A 202 49.50 22.81 2.18
C GLU A 202 48.48 21.69 1.93
N GLU A 203 48.10 20.94 2.97
CA GLU A 203 47.09 19.88 2.85
C GLU A 203 45.73 20.43 2.35
N LEU A 204 45.37 21.65 2.75
CA LEU A 204 44.14 22.30 2.29
C LEU A 204 44.22 22.78 0.85
N ASP A 205 45.38 23.24 0.40
CA ASP A 205 45.57 23.61 -1.00
C ASP A 205 45.49 22.36 -1.90
N ASP A 206 46.07 21.23 -1.47
CA ASP A 206 45.94 19.95 -2.17
C ASP A 206 44.49 19.46 -2.24
N LEU A 207 43.75 19.53 -1.12
CA LEU A 207 42.34 19.16 -1.09
C LEU A 207 41.50 20.10 -1.98
N GLN A 208 41.83 21.39 -2.04
CA GLN A 208 41.16 22.34 -2.93
C GLN A 208 41.33 21.95 -4.40
N ILE A 209 42.54 21.55 -4.80
CA ILE A 209 42.80 21.09 -6.18
C ILE A 209 41.99 19.83 -6.47
N PHE A 210 41.97 18.87 -5.55
CA PHE A 210 41.18 17.65 -5.68
C PHE A 210 39.69 17.96 -5.88
N LEU A 211 39.09 18.78 -5.02
CA LEU A 211 37.66 19.10 -5.05
C LEU A 211 37.25 19.92 -6.28
N SER A 212 38.12 20.80 -6.78
CA SER A 212 37.83 21.68 -7.93
C SER A 212 38.06 21.03 -9.29
N THR A 213 38.95 20.04 -9.37
CA THR A 213 39.28 19.36 -10.63
C THR A 213 38.23 18.31 -10.95
N ARG A 214 37.54 18.43 -12.09
CA ARG A 214 36.67 17.35 -12.59
C ARG A 214 37.49 16.14 -13.01
N TRP A 215 36.94 14.94 -12.85
CA TRP A 215 37.59 13.68 -13.18
C TRP A 215 38.92 13.44 -12.44
N ALA A 216 39.11 14.04 -11.25
CA ALA A 216 40.38 14.03 -10.52
C ALA A 216 40.85 12.62 -10.14
N ILE A 217 39.91 11.73 -9.78
CA ILE A 217 40.24 10.35 -9.37
C ILE A 217 40.70 9.56 -10.60
N LEU A 218 39.99 9.70 -11.72
CA LEU A 218 40.37 9.03 -12.97
C LEU A 218 41.69 9.55 -13.52
N LEU A 219 41.94 10.86 -13.46
CA LEU A 219 43.21 11.47 -13.88
C LEU A 219 44.37 10.98 -13.02
N ASN A 220 44.16 10.82 -11.72
CA ASN A 220 45.15 10.24 -10.81
C ASN A 220 45.44 8.76 -11.14
N LEU A 221 44.39 7.96 -11.42
CA LEU A 221 44.55 6.58 -11.88
C LEU A 221 45.38 6.52 -13.17
N HIS A 222 45.08 7.36 -14.15
CA HIS A 222 45.86 7.43 -15.38
C HIS A 222 47.33 7.81 -15.10
N ALA A 223 47.58 8.76 -14.20
CA ALA A 223 48.95 9.13 -13.82
C ALA A 223 49.71 7.95 -13.19
N GLU A 224 49.09 7.19 -12.29
CA GLU A 224 49.71 6.00 -11.68
C GLU A 224 49.95 4.87 -12.71
N MET A 225 49.03 4.67 -13.65
CA MET A 225 49.20 3.72 -14.77
C MET A 225 50.35 4.14 -15.70
N PHE A 226 50.50 5.44 -15.96
CA PHE A 226 51.62 5.96 -16.75
C PHE A 226 52.95 5.79 -16.02
N ARG A 227 53.01 6.02 -14.69
CA ARG A 227 54.23 5.84 -13.89
C ARG A 227 54.75 4.40 -13.90
N THR A 228 53.83 3.45 -13.86
CA THR A 228 54.18 2.03 -13.85
C THR A 228 54.70 1.54 -15.21
N ASN A 229 54.32 2.19 -16.32
CA ASN A 229 54.57 1.77 -17.70
C ASN A 229 54.02 0.35 -18.00
N THR A 230 53.68 0.08 -19.27
CA THR A 230 53.24 -1.26 -19.77
C THR A 230 51.83 -1.74 -19.39
N VAL A 231 50.91 -0.89 -18.92
CA VAL A 231 49.55 -1.29 -18.51
C VAL A 231 48.57 -1.50 -19.69
N GLU A 232 48.91 -1.03 -20.88
CA GLU A 232 48.01 -1.05 -22.05
C GLU A 232 47.50 -2.44 -22.46
N ASP A 233 48.35 -3.46 -22.32
CA ASP A 233 48.00 -4.82 -22.70
C ASP A 233 46.86 -5.41 -21.86
N ILE A 234 46.83 -5.11 -20.55
CA ILE A 234 45.77 -5.60 -19.65
C ILE A 234 44.47 -4.82 -19.85
N LEU A 235 44.53 -3.52 -20.17
CA LEU A 235 43.35 -2.73 -20.50
C LEU A 235 42.62 -3.29 -21.72
N GLN A 236 43.36 -3.68 -22.76
CA GLN A 236 42.77 -4.29 -23.96
C GLN A 236 42.10 -5.63 -23.64
N VAL A 237 42.70 -6.45 -22.75
CA VAL A 237 42.12 -7.72 -22.31
C VAL A 237 40.83 -7.49 -21.51
N LEU A 238 40.82 -6.50 -20.61
CA LEU A 238 39.62 -6.11 -19.88
C LEU A 238 38.51 -5.63 -20.82
N ILE A 239 38.82 -4.83 -21.85
CA ILE A 239 37.84 -4.40 -22.85
C ILE A 239 37.25 -5.59 -23.60
N VAL A 240 38.09 -6.55 -24.02
CA VAL A 240 37.62 -7.79 -24.67
C VAL A 240 36.67 -8.55 -23.74
N PHE A 241 37.05 -8.73 -22.48
CA PHE A 241 36.22 -9.41 -21.48
C PHE A 241 34.86 -8.72 -21.28
N CYS A 242 34.84 -7.39 -21.15
CA CYS A 242 33.60 -6.62 -21.01
C CYS A 242 32.69 -6.80 -22.23
N VAL A 243 33.24 -6.69 -23.44
CA VAL A 243 32.47 -6.79 -24.69
C VAL A 243 31.93 -8.20 -24.90
N GLU A 244 32.73 -9.25 -24.66
CA GLU A 244 32.28 -10.63 -24.79
C GLU A 244 31.21 -10.98 -23.75
N SER A 245 31.39 -10.55 -22.51
CA SER A 245 30.40 -10.80 -21.45
C SER A 245 29.06 -10.12 -21.76
N LEU A 246 29.08 -8.86 -22.23
CA LEU A 246 27.87 -8.11 -22.59
C LEU A 246 27.15 -8.66 -23.83
N GLU A 247 27.87 -9.29 -24.78
CA GLU A 247 27.26 -9.89 -25.96
C GLU A 247 26.72 -11.30 -25.71
N LEU A 248 27.32 -12.05 -24.78
CA LEU A 248 26.90 -13.41 -24.44
C LEU A 248 25.64 -13.43 -23.55
N ASP A 249 25.52 -12.48 -22.61
CA ASP A 249 24.36 -12.23 -21.72
C ASP A 249 23.85 -13.42 -20.87
N PHE A 250 24.38 -14.64 -21.08
CA PHE A 250 23.86 -15.90 -20.52
C PHE A 250 24.11 -16.07 -19.02
N ALA A 251 25.08 -15.36 -18.45
CA ALA A 251 25.51 -15.52 -17.05
C ALA A 251 25.61 -14.20 -16.27
N LEU A 252 25.10 -13.09 -16.81
CA LEU A 252 25.20 -11.78 -16.16
C LEU A 252 23.90 -11.42 -15.45
N LEU A 253 24.00 -11.09 -14.16
CA LEU A 253 22.91 -10.42 -13.47
C LEU A 253 22.96 -8.89 -13.75
N TYR A 254 21.84 -8.19 -13.56
CA TYR A 254 21.73 -6.76 -13.86
C TYR A 254 22.80 -5.88 -13.17
N PRO A 255 23.26 -6.15 -11.91
CA PRO A 255 24.29 -5.32 -11.30
C PRO A 255 25.63 -5.44 -12.03
N GLU A 256 25.94 -6.65 -12.50
CA GLU A 256 27.15 -6.96 -13.26
C GLU A 256 27.10 -6.35 -14.65
N ARG A 257 25.96 -6.50 -15.34
CA ARG A 257 25.70 -5.83 -16.62
C ARG A 257 25.90 -4.31 -16.52
N HIS A 258 25.29 -3.66 -15.52
CA HIS A 258 25.42 -2.21 -15.33
C HIS A 258 26.86 -1.80 -15.00
N THR A 259 27.59 -2.61 -14.21
CA THR A 259 29.02 -2.38 -13.90
C THR A 259 29.86 -2.36 -15.17
N LEU A 260 29.69 -3.37 -16.04
CA LEU A 260 30.43 -3.45 -17.30
C LEU A 260 30.11 -2.27 -18.23
N LEU A 261 28.84 -1.88 -18.32
CA LEU A 261 28.39 -0.75 -19.14
C LEU A 261 28.97 0.60 -18.66
N ARG A 262 29.10 0.81 -17.34
CA ARG A 262 29.70 2.03 -16.76
C ARG A 262 31.21 2.11 -17.00
N VAL A 263 31.91 0.99 -16.84
CA VAL A 263 33.38 0.95 -16.88
C VAL A 263 33.92 0.94 -18.32
N LEU A 264 33.21 0.35 -19.28
CA LEU A 264 33.66 0.19 -20.67
C LEU A 264 34.07 1.51 -21.37
N PRO A 265 33.30 2.62 -21.29
CA PRO A 265 33.70 3.90 -21.88
C PRO A 265 35.03 4.42 -21.35
N VAL A 266 35.25 4.28 -20.04
CA VAL A 266 36.47 4.74 -19.36
C VAL A 266 37.67 3.89 -19.77
N LEU A 267 37.51 2.56 -19.83
CA LEU A 267 38.57 1.66 -20.30
C LEU A 267 39.00 2.00 -21.73
N VAL A 268 38.06 2.29 -22.63
CA VAL A 268 38.36 2.66 -24.02
C VAL A 268 39.18 3.95 -24.08
N VAL A 269 38.86 4.96 -23.24
CA VAL A 269 39.64 6.20 -23.17
C VAL A 269 41.04 5.92 -22.62
N LEU A 270 41.17 5.15 -21.55
CA LEU A 270 42.48 4.83 -20.95
C LEU A 270 43.37 4.02 -21.91
N ALA A 271 42.80 3.09 -22.67
CA ALA A 271 43.53 2.23 -23.62
C ALA A 271 43.92 2.92 -24.95
N THR A 272 43.56 4.20 -25.12
CA THR A 272 43.84 4.99 -26.34
C THR A 272 44.82 6.11 -26.05
N SER A 273 45.85 5.82 -25.24
CA SER A 273 46.88 6.78 -24.86
C SER A 273 47.78 7.17 -26.04
N SER A 274 47.89 6.35 -27.10
CA SER A 274 48.65 6.62 -28.34
C SER A 274 47.93 6.15 -29.61
N GLU A 275 48.29 6.69 -30.78
CA GLU A 275 47.78 6.23 -32.10
C GLU A 275 48.09 4.73 -32.33
N LYS A 276 49.31 4.29 -31.98
CA LYS A 276 49.71 2.88 -32.11
C LYS A 276 48.86 1.95 -31.26
N GLU A 277 48.54 2.39 -30.04
CA GLU A 277 47.71 1.64 -29.10
C GLU A 277 46.26 1.59 -29.57
N SER A 278 45.75 2.71 -30.10
CA SER A 278 44.42 2.78 -30.71
C SER A 278 44.27 1.78 -31.86
N GLU A 279 45.23 1.73 -32.79
CA GLU A 279 45.23 0.72 -33.86
C GLU A 279 45.31 -0.71 -33.32
N SER A 280 46.09 -0.93 -32.25
CA SER A 280 46.22 -2.26 -31.64
C SER A 280 44.93 -2.72 -30.96
N LEU A 281 44.23 -1.82 -30.26
CA LEU A 281 42.92 -2.07 -29.68
C LEU A 281 41.91 -2.42 -30.76
N TYR A 282 41.83 -1.63 -31.84
CA TYR A 282 40.85 -1.86 -32.91
C TYR A 282 41.12 -3.10 -33.77
N LYS A 283 42.37 -3.60 -33.76
CA LYS A 283 42.69 -4.93 -34.31
C LYS A 283 42.15 -6.07 -33.44
N ARG A 284 42.07 -5.88 -32.11
CA ARG A 284 41.53 -6.87 -31.17
C ARG A 284 40.00 -6.80 -31.05
N VAL A 285 39.44 -5.60 -30.90
CA VAL A 285 38.00 -5.36 -30.80
C VAL A 285 37.56 -4.43 -31.92
N LYS A 286 36.68 -4.93 -32.80
CA LYS A 286 36.12 -4.10 -33.87
C LYS A 286 35.38 -2.91 -33.27
N ILE A 287 35.74 -1.68 -33.68
CA ILE A 287 35.09 -0.44 -33.24
C ILE A 287 33.56 -0.46 -33.40
N ASN A 288 33.04 -1.17 -34.41
CA ASN A 288 31.60 -1.32 -34.62
C ASN A 288 30.88 -2.07 -33.48
N ARG A 289 31.55 -3.01 -32.79
CA ARG A 289 30.99 -3.70 -31.61
C ARG A 289 30.81 -2.70 -30.46
N LEU A 290 31.84 -1.90 -30.18
CA LEU A 290 31.80 -0.83 -29.17
C LEU A 290 30.69 0.21 -29.49
N LEU A 291 30.61 0.64 -30.74
CA LEU A 291 29.55 1.55 -31.19
C LEU A 291 28.16 0.96 -31.02
N SER A 292 27.98 -0.35 -31.26
CA SER A 292 26.70 -1.03 -31.05
C SER A 292 26.31 -1.04 -29.58
N ILE A 293 27.23 -1.36 -28.67
CA ILE A 293 26.96 -1.39 -27.23
C ILE A 293 26.56 0.01 -26.74
N PHE A 294 27.36 1.04 -27.04
CA PHE A 294 27.06 2.40 -26.62
C PHE A 294 25.80 2.99 -27.27
N LYS A 295 25.41 2.51 -28.45
CA LYS A 295 24.15 2.91 -29.10
C LYS A 295 22.95 2.21 -28.48
N ASN A 296 23.06 0.94 -28.11
CA ASN A 296 21.96 0.19 -27.50
C ASN A 296 21.63 0.74 -26.10
N ASP A 297 22.65 1.12 -25.33
CA ASP A 297 22.53 1.59 -23.95
C ASP A 297 23.00 3.06 -23.79
N PRO A 298 22.29 4.06 -24.35
CA PRO A 298 22.71 5.46 -24.33
C PRO A 298 22.64 6.12 -22.94
N VAL A 299 21.85 5.55 -22.02
CA VAL A 299 21.66 6.01 -20.64
C VAL A 299 21.77 4.80 -19.72
N ILE A 300 22.67 4.87 -18.75
CA ILE A 300 22.98 3.75 -17.84
C ILE A 300 22.74 4.20 -16.40
N PRO A 301 22.13 3.33 -15.55
CA PRO A 301 22.02 3.56 -14.12
C PRO A 301 23.39 3.71 -13.43
N ALA A 302 23.58 4.77 -12.65
CA ALA A 302 24.84 5.05 -11.96
C ALA A 302 24.73 4.88 -10.45
N PHE A 303 23.78 5.60 -9.85
CA PHE A 303 23.39 5.58 -8.44
C PHE A 303 21.85 5.83 -8.41
N PRO A 304 21.12 5.61 -7.31
CA PRO A 304 19.64 5.62 -7.28
C PRO A 304 18.93 6.70 -8.11
N ASP A 305 19.29 7.97 -7.94
CA ASP A 305 18.72 9.12 -8.65
C ASP A 305 19.71 9.78 -9.64
N LEU A 306 20.75 9.05 -10.04
CA LEU A 306 21.80 9.50 -10.96
C LEU A 306 21.95 8.54 -12.14
N HIS A 307 22.17 9.12 -13.31
CA HIS A 307 22.41 8.39 -14.54
C HIS A 307 23.72 8.83 -15.20
N LEU A 308 24.34 7.90 -15.91
CA LEU A 308 25.50 8.16 -16.74
C LEU A 308 25.13 7.98 -18.21
N SER A 309 25.86 8.66 -19.09
CA SER A 309 25.76 8.44 -20.53
C SER A 309 27.14 8.13 -21.09
N PRO A 310 27.35 6.97 -21.74
CA PRO A 310 28.62 6.63 -22.38
C PRO A 310 29.10 7.74 -23.31
N ALA A 311 28.22 8.27 -24.15
CA ALA A 311 28.56 9.34 -25.09
C ALA A 311 29.00 10.62 -24.36
N ALA A 312 28.35 10.99 -23.26
CA ALA A 312 28.74 12.16 -22.46
C ALA A 312 30.11 11.96 -21.79
N ILE A 313 30.36 10.78 -21.20
CA ILE A 313 31.65 10.44 -20.59
C ILE A 313 32.78 10.56 -21.62
N LEU A 314 32.62 9.94 -22.80
CA LEU A 314 33.63 10.00 -23.86
C LEU A 314 33.91 11.43 -24.32
N LYS A 315 32.87 12.27 -24.46
CA LYS A 315 32.99 13.68 -24.84
C LYS A 315 33.70 14.51 -23.76
N GLU A 316 33.32 14.37 -22.49
CA GLU A 316 33.97 15.10 -21.39
C GLU A 316 35.44 14.72 -21.22
N LEU A 317 35.75 13.42 -21.25
CA LEU A 317 37.12 12.92 -21.13
C LEU A 317 38.00 13.31 -22.32
N SER A 318 37.44 13.50 -23.52
CA SER A 318 38.23 13.92 -24.69
C SER A 318 39.01 15.23 -24.49
N SER A 319 38.55 16.11 -23.60
CA SER A 319 39.21 17.37 -23.26
C SER A 319 40.49 17.18 -22.42
N TYR A 320 40.57 16.08 -21.66
CA TYR A 320 41.71 15.73 -20.83
C TYR A 320 42.68 14.79 -21.54
N PHE A 321 42.19 13.96 -22.46
CA PHE A 321 42.96 12.95 -23.19
C PHE A 321 43.15 13.36 -24.66
N GLN A 322 44.20 14.15 -24.93
CA GLN A 322 44.45 14.76 -26.23
C GLN A 322 44.56 13.73 -27.37
N ASN A 323 45.07 12.54 -27.10
CA ASN A 323 45.20 11.47 -28.11
C ASN A 323 43.85 10.81 -28.44
N PHE A 324 42.93 10.70 -27.47
CA PHE A 324 41.57 10.22 -27.70
C PHE A 324 40.71 11.24 -28.47
N SER A 325 41.01 12.54 -28.37
CA SER A 325 40.28 13.59 -29.11
C SER A 325 40.27 13.41 -30.64
N SER A 326 41.24 12.64 -31.18
CA SER A 326 41.32 12.27 -32.59
C SER A 326 40.26 11.24 -33.04
N GLN A 327 39.58 10.56 -32.10
CA GLN A 327 38.64 9.46 -32.37
C GLN A 327 37.22 9.96 -32.72
N THR A 328 37.06 10.60 -33.88
CA THR A 328 35.81 11.28 -34.28
C THR A 328 34.58 10.36 -34.31
N ARG A 329 34.74 9.06 -34.61
CA ARG A 329 33.63 8.10 -34.72
C ARG A 329 32.94 7.82 -33.38
N LEU A 330 33.70 7.76 -32.28
CA LEU A 330 33.16 7.56 -30.94
C LEU A 330 32.58 8.86 -30.38
N LEU A 331 33.21 9.99 -30.69
CA LEU A 331 32.77 11.32 -30.27
C LEU A 331 31.52 11.81 -31.01
N SER A 332 31.21 11.25 -32.18
CA SER A 332 29.98 11.54 -32.93
C SER A 332 28.72 10.88 -32.38
N LEU A 333 28.83 10.06 -31.33
CA LEU A 333 27.65 9.47 -30.69
C LEU A 333 26.78 10.58 -30.07
N PRO A 334 25.45 10.56 -30.29
CA PRO A 334 24.56 11.55 -29.72
C PRO A 334 24.52 11.40 -28.20
N ALA A 335 24.71 12.50 -27.49
CA ALA A 335 24.37 12.55 -26.06
C ALA A 335 22.84 12.42 -25.91
N PRO A 336 22.30 12.09 -24.72
CA PRO A 336 20.87 11.85 -24.54
C PRO A 336 20.03 13.01 -25.09
N HIS A 337 20.36 14.26 -24.76
CA HIS A 337 19.64 15.45 -25.25
C HIS A 337 19.74 15.70 -26.77
N GLU A 338 20.70 15.07 -27.46
CA GLU A 338 20.96 15.22 -28.90
C GLU A 338 20.33 14.11 -29.76
N ILE A 339 19.70 13.09 -29.14
CA ILE A 339 19.10 11.97 -29.87
C ILE A 339 17.95 12.47 -30.77
N PRO A 340 17.95 12.13 -32.07
CA PRO A 340 16.92 12.56 -33.01
C PRO A 340 15.55 11.95 -32.69
N PRO A 341 14.44 12.64 -33.02
CA PRO A 341 13.09 12.25 -32.59
C PRO A 341 12.61 10.89 -33.11
N ARG A 342 13.14 10.41 -34.25
CA ARG A 342 12.82 9.07 -34.76
C ARG A 342 13.43 7.97 -33.88
N GLU A 343 14.74 8.06 -33.61
CA GLU A 343 15.43 7.11 -32.72
C GLU A 343 14.90 7.21 -31.29
N LEU A 344 14.45 8.39 -30.86
CA LEU A 344 13.84 8.60 -29.55
C LEU A 344 12.62 7.70 -29.32
N GLN A 345 11.78 7.50 -30.34
CA GLN A 345 10.60 6.65 -30.22
C GLN A 345 10.99 5.17 -30.07
N ASP A 346 12.05 4.73 -30.75
CA ASP A 346 12.57 3.37 -30.62
C ASP A 346 13.18 3.12 -29.23
N TYR A 347 13.94 4.09 -28.69
CA TYR A 347 14.43 3.99 -27.31
C TYR A 347 13.30 4.06 -26.28
N GLN A 348 12.27 4.89 -26.48
CA GLN A 348 11.09 4.87 -25.60
C GLN A 348 10.42 3.49 -25.60
N ARG A 349 10.32 2.83 -26.76
CA ARG A 349 9.82 1.44 -26.82
C ARG A 349 10.70 0.46 -26.05
N HIS A 350 12.01 0.67 -26.09
CA HIS A 350 12.98 -0.18 -25.40
C HIS A 350 12.95 -0.02 -23.87
N TYR A 351 13.01 1.23 -23.37
CA TYR A 351 13.14 1.55 -21.95
C TYR A 351 11.82 1.53 -21.16
N LEU A 352 10.68 1.84 -21.79
CA LEU A 352 9.41 1.92 -21.05
C LEU A 352 8.81 0.52 -20.82
N ILE A 353 8.62 0.17 -19.56
CA ILE A 353 8.04 -1.09 -19.05
C ILE A 353 6.68 -1.38 -19.70
N LEU A 354 5.88 -0.34 -19.95
CA LEU A 354 4.55 -0.45 -20.56
C LEU A 354 4.57 -1.28 -21.86
N ASN A 355 5.61 -1.16 -22.67
CA ASN A 355 5.71 -1.87 -23.96
C ASN A 355 6.07 -3.36 -23.81
N HIS A 356 6.62 -3.77 -22.67
CA HIS A 356 7.03 -5.14 -22.37
C HIS A 356 6.04 -5.86 -21.44
N MET A 357 5.01 -5.15 -20.96
CA MET A 357 4.10 -5.72 -19.96
C MET A 357 3.34 -6.96 -20.47
N GLY A 358 3.02 -7.02 -21.77
CA GLY A 358 2.38 -8.19 -22.37
C GLY A 358 3.24 -9.46 -22.28
N THR A 359 4.55 -9.34 -22.52
CA THR A 359 5.49 -10.47 -22.39
C THR A 359 5.77 -10.78 -20.94
N ILE A 360 5.95 -9.76 -20.09
CA ILE A 360 6.21 -9.95 -18.65
C ILE A 360 5.08 -10.71 -17.97
N ARG A 361 3.81 -10.38 -18.24
CA ARG A 361 2.65 -11.09 -17.68
C ARG A 361 2.66 -12.58 -18.08
N ALA A 362 2.91 -12.85 -19.36
CA ALA A 362 2.96 -14.23 -19.86
C ALA A 362 4.13 -15.03 -19.24
N GLU A 363 5.30 -14.41 -19.11
CA GLU A 363 6.48 -15.01 -18.47
C GLU A 363 6.25 -15.25 -16.97
N HIS A 364 5.62 -14.30 -16.27
CA HIS A 364 5.26 -14.45 -14.86
C HIS A 364 4.29 -15.62 -14.63
N ASP A 365 3.21 -15.69 -15.41
CA ASP A 365 2.19 -16.73 -15.24
C ASP A 365 2.76 -18.12 -15.55
N ASP A 366 3.51 -18.24 -16.65
CA ASP A 366 4.16 -19.49 -17.04
C ASP A 366 5.19 -19.95 -15.99
N PHE A 367 6.06 -19.04 -15.54
CA PHE A 367 7.04 -19.34 -14.49
C PHE A 367 6.37 -19.76 -13.19
N SER A 368 5.37 -19.01 -12.72
CA SER A 368 4.70 -19.28 -11.44
C SER A 368 4.03 -20.65 -11.42
N ILE A 369 3.39 -21.04 -12.53
CA ILE A 369 2.77 -22.36 -12.68
C ILE A 369 3.82 -23.47 -12.70
N ARG A 370 4.90 -23.30 -13.48
CA ARG A 370 5.99 -24.28 -13.57
C ARG A 370 6.73 -24.44 -12.25
N PHE A 371 7.02 -23.33 -11.56
CA PHE A 371 7.66 -23.31 -10.25
C PHE A 371 6.80 -24.05 -9.21
N ALA A 372 5.50 -23.73 -9.12
CA ALA A 372 4.58 -24.40 -8.20
C ALA A 372 4.47 -25.91 -8.49
N SER A 373 4.42 -26.29 -9.77
CA SER A 373 4.43 -27.69 -10.20
C SER A 373 5.72 -28.42 -9.80
N ALA A 374 6.88 -27.82 -10.05
CA ALA A 374 8.18 -28.38 -9.68
C ALA A 374 8.35 -28.49 -8.16
N MET A 375 7.84 -27.53 -7.41
CA MET A 375 7.82 -27.58 -5.94
C MET A 375 6.96 -28.73 -5.42
N ASN A 376 5.77 -28.94 -5.98
CA ASN A 376 4.93 -30.08 -5.62
C ASN A 376 5.61 -31.43 -5.93
N GLN A 377 6.33 -31.52 -7.05
CA GLN A 377 7.13 -32.71 -7.37
C GLN A 377 8.28 -32.92 -6.38
N MET A 378 8.97 -31.85 -5.98
CA MET A 378 10.02 -31.91 -4.95
C MET A 378 9.49 -32.35 -3.58
N ILE A 379 8.34 -31.84 -3.15
CA ILE A 379 7.70 -32.26 -1.89
C ILE A 379 7.32 -33.75 -1.96
N THR A 380 6.76 -34.18 -3.09
CA THR A 380 6.40 -35.59 -3.32
C THR A 380 7.63 -36.49 -3.29
N LEU A 381 8.74 -36.06 -3.90
CA LEU A 381 10.01 -36.78 -3.89
C LEU A 381 10.52 -37.02 -2.46
N LYS A 382 10.49 -36.00 -1.59
CA LYS A 382 10.94 -36.12 -0.19
C LYS A 382 10.05 -37.04 0.66
N SER A 383 8.79 -37.22 0.28
CA SER A 383 7.85 -38.11 0.97
C SER A 383 7.93 -39.58 0.55
N SER A 384 8.69 -39.89 -0.51
CA SER A 384 8.82 -41.24 -1.06
C SER A 384 10.10 -41.93 -0.57
N ASP A 385 9.96 -42.96 0.28
CA ASP A 385 11.08 -43.73 0.84
C ASP A 385 11.86 -44.58 -0.20
N SER A 386 11.37 -44.70 -1.44
CA SER A 386 12.00 -45.51 -2.50
C SER A 386 11.74 -44.96 -3.91
N ALA A 387 12.07 -43.69 -4.14
CA ALA A 387 11.97 -43.08 -5.47
C ALA A 387 12.99 -43.69 -6.46
N ASP A 388 12.59 -43.84 -7.73
CA ASP A 388 13.50 -44.22 -8.81
C ASP A 388 14.61 -43.16 -8.97
N ASN A 389 15.86 -43.60 -9.10
CA ASN A 389 17.04 -42.72 -9.13
C ASN A 389 17.05 -41.80 -10.36
N ASP A 390 16.52 -42.26 -11.50
CA ASP A 390 16.47 -41.44 -12.71
C ASP A 390 15.35 -40.38 -12.60
N TRP A 391 14.18 -40.76 -12.09
CA TRP A 391 13.09 -39.81 -11.80
C TRP A 391 13.50 -38.75 -10.77
N SER A 392 14.22 -39.16 -9.72
CA SER A 392 14.77 -38.23 -8.73
C SER A 392 15.76 -37.25 -9.36
N ARG A 393 16.59 -37.70 -10.31
CA ARG A 393 17.58 -36.84 -10.98
C ARG A 393 16.88 -35.81 -11.86
N ASP A 394 15.87 -36.24 -12.62
CA ASP A 394 15.13 -35.36 -13.52
C ASP A 394 14.38 -34.26 -12.76
N ILE A 395 13.76 -34.58 -11.61
CA ILE A 395 13.07 -33.57 -10.78
C ILE A 395 14.07 -32.55 -10.22
N LYS A 396 15.20 -33.01 -9.66
CA LYS A 396 16.23 -32.11 -9.10
C LYS A 396 16.88 -31.24 -10.19
N GLY A 397 17.09 -31.79 -11.39
CA GLY A 397 17.57 -31.05 -12.55
C GLY A 397 16.58 -29.98 -13.02
N ASN A 398 15.30 -30.35 -13.16
CA ASN A 398 14.24 -29.40 -13.52
C ASN A 398 14.12 -28.26 -12.50
N MET A 399 14.24 -28.56 -11.21
CA MET A 399 14.24 -27.53 -10.16
C MET A 399 15.45 -26.58 -10.28
N TYR A 400 16.64 -27.11 -10.59
CA TYR A 400 17.83 -26.29 -10.86
C TYR A 400 17.61 -25.33 -12.03
N ASP A 401 17.09 -25.83 -13.16
CA ASP A 401 16.82 -25.01 -14.35
C ASP A 401 15.79 -23.90 -14.05
N ILE A 402 14.74 -24.23 -13.30
CA ILE A 402 13.72 -23.26 -12.87
C ILE A 402 14.32 -22.19 -11.94
N VAL A 403 15.21 -22.54 -11.02
CA VAL A 403 15.88 -21.56 -10.14
C VAL A 403 16.77 -20.61 -10.95
N VAL A 404 17.55 -21.14 -11.91
CA VAL A 404 18.38 -20.34 -12.82
C VAL A 404 17.51 -19.36 -13.60
N GLU A 405 16.41 -19.84 -14.18
CA GLU A 405 15.45 -19.01 -14.90
C GLU A 405 14.86 -17.94 -13.97
N GLY A 406 14.49 -18.28 -12.74
CA GLY A 406 13.95 -17.33 -11.76
C GLY A 406 14.90 -16.18 -11.45
N PHE A 407 16.19 -16.46 -11.26
CA PHE A 407 17.21 -15.42 -11.07
C PHE A 407 17.37 -14.54 -12.32
N GLN A 408 17.37 -15.13 -13.52
CA GLN A 408 17.46 -14.38 -14.76
C GLN A 408 16.23 -13.49 -14.99
N LEU A 409 15.02 -14.00 -14.68
CA LEU A 409 13.77 -13.26 -14.76
C LEU A 409 13.77 -12.06 -13.80
N LEU A 410 14.02 -12.29 -12.52
CA LEU A 410 14.09 -11.24 -11.49
C LEU A 410 15.15 -10.19 -11.86
N SER A 411 16.32 -10.64 -12.29
CA SER A 411 17.40 -9.77 -12.75
C SER A 411 16.98 -8.86 -13.90
N ARG A 412 16.38 -9.43 -14.95
CA ARG A 412 15.94 -8.68 -16.13
C ARG A 412 14.82 -7.70 -15.78
N TRP A 413 13.89 -8.08 -14.92
CA TRP A 413 12.78 -7.21 -14.51
C TRP A 413 13.24 -6.05 -13.62
N THR A 414 14.08 -6.32 -12.61
CA THR A 414 14.67 -5.30 -11.74
C THR A 414 15.59 -4.36 -12.52
N GLY A 415 16.41 -4.91 -13.43
CA GLY A 415 17.25 -4.12 -14.35
C GLY A 415 16.42 -3.16 -15.19
N ARG A 416 15.27 -3.60 -15.73
CA ARG A 416 14.36 -2.73 -16.50
C ARG A 416 13.78 -1.58 -15.69
N ILE A 417 13.48 -1.76 -14.40
CA ILE A 417 13.03 -0.66 -13.54
C ILE A 417 14.15 0.39 -13.40
N TRP A 418 15.37 -0.06 -13.10
CA TRP A 418 16.55 0.82 -13.03
C TRP A 418 16.77 1.60 -14.33
N GLU A 419 16.72 0.92 -15.47
CA GLU A 419 16.88 1.49 -16.82
C GLU A 419 15.78 2.53 -17.12
N GLN A 420 14.51 2.22 -16.83
CA GLN A 420 13.41 3.17 -17.03
C GLN A 420 13.59 4.43 -16.17
N CYS A 421 13.97 4.28 -14.89
CA CYS A 421 14.22 5.41 -14.02
C CYS A 421 15.36 6.29 -14.55
N ALA A 422 16.49 5.68 -14.93
CA ALA A 422 17.62 6.41 -15.51
C ALA A 422 17.23 7.16 -16.80
N TRP A 423 16.44 6.51 -17.66
CA TRP A 423 15.88 7.12 -18.87
C TRP A 423 14.99 8.32 -18.56
N LYS A 424 14.06 8.19 -17.62
CA LYS A 424 13.15 9.28 -17.18
C LYS A 424 13.92 10.43 -16.54
N PHE A 425 14.93 10.17 -15.71
CA PHE A 425 15.80 11.21 -15.11
C PHE A 425 16.61 11.98 -16.16
N SER A 426 17.04 11.33 -17.24
CA SER A 426 17.72 12.00 -18.36
C SER A 426 16.79 12.91 -19.18
N ARG A 427 15.47 12.82 -18.98
CA ARG A 427 14.43 13.51 -19.75
C ARG A 427 13.36 14.13 -18.85
N PRO A 428 13.64 15.29 -18.22
CA PRO A 428 12.61 16.04 -17.50
C PRO A 428 11.43 16.42 -18.41
N CYS A 429 10.23 16.35 -17.85
CA CYS A 429 9.02 16.84 -18.50
C CYS A 429 9.15 18.34 -18.79
N LYS A 430 8.90 18.73 -20.06
CA LYS A 430 9.05 20.12 -20.51
C LYS A 430 7.86 21.00 -20.17
N GLU A 431 6.65 20.44 -20.19
CA GLU A 431 5.38 21.15 -19.92
C GLU A 431 4.48 20.27 -19.03
N PRO A 432 4.42 20.50 -17.71
CA PRO A 432 3.48 19.79 -16.84
C PRO A 432 2.03 20.20 -17.18
N PRO A 433 1.06 19.27 -17.10
CA PRO A 433 -0.34 19.58 -17.38
C PRO A 433 -0.88 20.61 -16.38
N ILE A 434 -1.29 21.77 -16.89
CA ILE A 434 -1.91 22.83 -16.09
C ILE A 434 -3.28 22.33 -15.63
N SER A 435 -3.39 21.94 -14.36
CA SER A 435 -4.66 21.63 -13.73
C SER A 435 -5.34 22.95 -13.33
N ASP A 436 -6.65 23.10 -13.61
CA ASP A 436 -7.42 24.33 -13.33
C ASP A 436 -7.40 24.79 -11.85
N SER A 437 -6.94 23.95 -10.93
CA SER A 437 -6.85 24.23 -9.49
C SER A 437 -5.57 24.93 -9.04
N GLN A 438 -4.55 25.09 -9.90
CA GLN A 438 -3.23 25.65 -9.52
C GLN A 438 -2.87 26.96 -10.24
N GLN A 439 -3.83 27.88 -10.42
CA GLN A 439 -3.56 29.19 -11.04
C GLN A 439 -2.69 30.14 -10.21
N ASN A 440 -2.33 29.80 -8.97
CA ASN A 440 -1.55 30.71 -8.12
C ASN A 440 -0.29 30.02 -7.60
N THR A 441 0.87 30.48 -8.09
CA THR A 441 2.27 30.16 -7.67
C THR A 441 2.70 28.70 -7.89
N THR A 442 3.70 28.40 -8.74
CA THR A 442 5.13 28.43 -8.37
C THR A 442 5.95 27.79 -9.50
N THR A 443 7.24 28.12 -9.58
CA THR A 443 8.23 27.35 -10.34
C THR A 443 8.26 25.90 -9.84
N PHE A 444 7.87 24.92 -10.66
CA PHE A 444 7.97 23.49 -10.33
C PHE A 444 9.43 23.10 -10.02
N PHE A 445 9.63 22.29 -8.97
CA PHE A 445 10.94 21.71 -8.67
C PHE A 445 11.42 20.83 -9.83
N ASP A 446 12.73 20.75 -10.05
CA ASP A 446 13.27 19.94 -11.15
C ASP A 446 13.02 18.44 -10.94
N TYR A 447 12.94 17.99 -9.67
CA TYR A 447 12.58 16.62 -9.34
C TYR A 447 11.15 16.26 -9.75
N GLU A 448 10.19 17.17 -9.55
CA GLU A 448 8.79 16.94 -9.95
C GLU A 448 8.66 16.69 -11.46
N LYS A 449 9.48 17.36 -12.27
CA LYS A 449 9.46 17.21 -13.73
C LYS A 449 9.97 15.84 -14.17
N VAL A 450 10.85 15.19 -13.41
CA VAL A 450 11.40 13.87 -13.75
C VAL A 450 10.64 12.71 -13.10
N VAL A 451 9.89 12.97 -12.03
CA VAL A 451 9.07 11.96 -11.33
C VAL A 451 7.57 12.26 -11.48
N ARG A 452 7.00 13.12 -10.63
CA ARG A 452 5.54 13.37 -10.55
C ARG A 452 4.87 13.55 -11.91
N TRP A 453 5.45 14.37 -12.78
CA TRP A 453 4.88 14.73 -14.09
C TRP A 453 5.41 13.88 -15.26
N ASN A 454 6.34 12.95 -15.01
CA ASN A 454 6.97 12.15 -16.06
C ASN A 454 6.41 10.72 -16.15
N TYR A 455 5.55 10.32 -15.22
CA TYR A 455 4.89 9.02 -15.19
C TYR A 455 3.39 9.18 -15.40
N THR A 456 2.90 8.66 -16.53
CA THR A 456 1.47 8.54 -16.87
C THR A 456 0.76 7.53 -15.97
N ALA A 457 -0.58 7.55 -15.93
CA ALA A 457 -1.38 6.60 -15.15
C ALA A 457 -1.09 5.15 -15.57
N GLU A 458 -0.98 4.89 -16.88
CA GLU A 458 -0.68 3.58 -17.44
C GLU A 458 0.75 3.12 -17.10
N GLU A 459 1.73 4.04 -17.09
CA GLU A 459 3.10 3.72 -16.67
C GLU A 459 3.19 3.44 -15.17
N ARG A 460 2.42 4.15 -14.32
CA ARG A 460 2.34 3.88 -12.88
C ARG A 460 1.72 2.51 -12.63
N ARG A 461 0.63 2.18 -13.33
CA ARG A 461 0.03 0.84 -13.30
C ARG A 461 1.03 -0.24 -13.71
N ALA A 462 1.71 -0.05 -14.84
CA ALA A 462 2.69 -1.01 -15.34
C ALA A 462 3.88 -1.20 -14.37
N LEU A 463 4.35 -0.11 -13.76
CA LEU A 463 5.40 -0.17 -12.74
C LEU A 463 4.92 -0.94 -11.49
N LEU A 464 3.71 -0.64 -11.00
CA LEU A 464 3.13 -1.34 -9.84
C LEU A 464 2.96 -2.84 -10.09
N GLU A 465 2.43 -3.22 -11.25
CA GLU A 465 2.30 -4.64 -11.64
C GLU A 465 3.67 -5.35 -11.69
N LEU A 466 4.69 -4.72 -12.29
CA LEU A 466 6.04 -5.29 -12.35
C LEU A 466 6.68 -5.46 -10.97
N ILE A 467 6.52 -4.45 -10.10
CA ILE A 467 6.99 -4.53 -8.70
C ILE A 467 6.31 -5.71 -8.01
N GLY A 468 4.99 -5.86 -8.18
CA GLY A 468 4.24 -6.98 -7.63
C GLY A 468 4.76 -8.34 -8.12
N TYR A 469 5.07 -8.49 -9.41
CA TYR A 469 5.64 -9.73 -9.94
C TYR A 469 7.04 -10.03 -9.40
N ILE A 470 7.92 -9.03 -9.31
CA ILE A 470 9.26 -9.20 -8.71
C ILE A 470 9.15 -9.65 -7.26
N LYS A 471 8.28 -8.98 -6.49
CA LYS A 471 8.06 -9.25 -5.07
C LYS A 471 7.41 -10.61 -4.83
N SER A 472 6.44 -10.99 -5.65
CA SER A 472 5.77 -12.30 -5.60
C SER A 472 6.73 -13.45 -5.92
N ILE A 473 7.42 -13.41 -7.06
CA ILE A 473 8.39 -14.45 -7.44
C ILE A 473 9.53 -14.52 -6.43
N GLY A 474 10.03 -13.38 -5.97
CA GLY A 474 11.05 -13.31 -4.92
C GLY A 474 10.64 -14.04 -3.65
N LEU A 475 9.39 -13.80 -3.19
CA LEU A 475 8.81 -14.47 -2.03
C LEU A 475 8.68 -15.98 -2.25
N MET A 476 8.12 -16.39 -3.39
CA MET A 476 7.97 -17.81 -3.76
C MET A 476 9.30 -18.56 -3.73
N MET A 477 10.35 -17.96 -4.29
CA MET A 477 11.69 -18.55 -4.32
C MET A 477 12.30 -18.60 -2.92
N GLN A 478 12.21 -17.51 -2.13
CA GLN A 478 12.79 -17.48 -0.79
C GLN A 478 12.16 -18.49 0.17
N HIS A 479 10.82 -18.65 0.14
CA HIS A 479 10.13 -19.64 0.98
C HIS A 479 10.59 -21.08 0.73
N CYS A 480 11.17 -21.35 -0.44
CA CYS A 480 11.61 -22.67 -0.84
C CYS A 480 13.11 -22.93 -0.60
N ASP A 481 13.88 -21.95 -0.13
CA ASP A 481 15.36 -22.03 0.02
C ASP A 481 15.80 -23.32 0.73
N THR A 482 15.30 -23.54 1.95
CA THR A 482 15.66 -24.73 2.76
C THR A 482 15.19 -26.05 2.14
N LEU A 483 14.12 -26.04 1.35
CA LEU A 483 13.59 -27.25 0.72
C LEU A 483 14.39 -27.65 -0.52
N VAL A 484 14.93 -26.67 -1.24
CA VAL A 484 15.52 -26.83 -2.56
C VAL A 484 17.05 -26.89 -2.51
N SER A 485 17.69 -26.37 -1.45
CA SER A 485 19.15 -26.32 -1.27
C SER A 485 19.87 -27.64 -1.54
N GLU A 486 19.47 -28.75 -0.91
CA GLU A 486 20.08 -30.07 -1.09
C GLU A 486 20.01 -30.55 -2.55
N ALA A 487 18.86 -30.33 -3.20
CA ALA A 487 18.64 -30.70 -4.59
C ALA A 487 19.54 -29.88 -5.54
N LEU A 488 19.67 -28.58 -5.29
CA LEU A 488 20.55 -27.71 -6.08
C LEU A 488 22.01 -28.11 -5.92
N TRP A 489 22.48 -28.34 -4.69
CA TRP A 489 23.86 -28.75 -4.45
C TRP A 489 24.18 -30.10 -5.08
N GLU A 490 23.24 -31.04 -5.05
CA GLU A 490 23.40 -32.33 -5.70
C GLU A 490 23.46 -32.23 -7.23
N THR A 491 22.62 -31.39 -7.84
CA THR A 491 22.66 -31.12 -9.29
C THR A 491 23.97 -30.45 -9.68
N ILE A 492 24.41 -29.42 -8.94
CA ILE A 492 25.70 -28.74 -9.19
C ILE A 492 26.86 -29.72 -9.06
N HIS A 493 26.87 -30.54 -7.99
CA HIS A 493 27.89 -31.57 -7.81
C HIS A 493 27.91 -32.53 -8.99
N MET A 494 26.74 -33.00 -9.45
CA MET A 494 26.62 -33.88 -10.60
C MET A 494 27.16 -33.25 -11.88
N GLU A 495 26.85 -31.98 -12.17
CA GLU A 495 27.40 -31.28 -13.34
C GLU A 495 28.92 -31.13 -13.28
N VAL A 496 29.47 -30.82 -12.10
CA VAL A 496 30.92 -30.73 -11.90
C VAL A 496 31.59 -32.09 -12.08
N GLN A 497 31.03 -33.16 -11.51
CA GLN A 497 31.60 -34.51 -11.64
C GLN A 497 31.47 -35.06 -13.06
N ASP A 498 30.36 -34.85 -13.77
CA ASP A 498 30.20 -35.22 -15.18
C ASP A 498 31.26 -34.54 -16.05
N PHE A 499 31.47 -33.24 -15.84
CA PHE A 499 32.51 -32.50 -16.55
C PHE A 499 33.91 -33.05 -16.25
N VAL A 500 34.24 -33.18 -14.97
CA VAL A 500 35.61 -33.50 -14.54
C VAL A 500 35.94 -34.97 -14.77
N GLN A 501 35.02 -35.91 -14.51
CA GLN A 501 35.27 -37.35 -14.58
C GLN A 501 35.05 -37.94 -15.98
N ASP A 502 34.07 -37.47 -16.75
CA ASP A 502 33.71 -38.05 -18.04
C ASP A 502 34.11 -37.18 -19.23
N LYS A 503 33.68 -35.91 -19.27
CA LYS A 503 33.97 -35.02 -20.42
C LYS A 503 35.48 -34.76 -20.57
N LEU A 504 36.17 -34.43 -19.47
CA LEU A 504 37.62 -34.25 -19.50
C LEU A 504 38.39 -35.55 -19.82
N ASP A 505 37.89 -36.72 -19.41
CA ASP A 505 38.53 -38.01 -19.76
C ASP A 505 38.43 -38.26 -21.26
N THR A 506 37.26 -37.98 -21.84
CA THR A 506 37.03 -38.08 -23.27
C THR A 506 37.98 -37.15 -24.04
N MET A 507 38.06 -35.88 -23.64
CA MET A 507 38.99 -34.91 -24.23
C MET A 507 40.47 -35.32 -24.08
N LEU A 508 40.85 -35.92 -22.95
CA LEU A 508 42.19 -36.46 -22.71
C LEU A 508 42.53 -37.60 -23.69
N ARG A 509 41.58 -38.52 -23.92
CA ARG A 509 41.77 -39.68 -24.82
C ARG A 509 41.72 -39.31 -26.30
N THR A 510 40.98 -38.26 -26.67
CA THR A 510 40.82 -37.81 -28.05
C THR A 510 41.76 -36.65 -28.40
N THR A 511 41.39 -35.43 -28.00
CA THR A 511 41.95 -34.15 -28.44
C THR A 511 43.34 -33.88 -27.87
N PHE A 512 43.59 -34.29 -26.62
CA PHE A 512 44.83 -33.96 -25.91
C PHE A 512 45.81 -35.12 -25.78
N ARG A 513 45.50 -36.31 -26.33
CA ARG A 513 46.33 -37.52 -26.24
C ARG A 513 47.80 -37.33 -26.66
N LYS A 514 48.06 -36.42 -27.62
CA LYS A 514 49.40 -36.13 -28.15
C LYS A 514 50.03 -34.83 -27.60
N LYS A 515 49.31 -34.06 -26.78
CA LYS A 515 49.74 -32.75 -26.25
C LYS A 515 50.05 -32.86 -24.75
N LYS A 516 51.25 -33.34 -24.39
CA LYS A 516 51.64 -33.63 -22.99
C LYS A 516 51.43 -32.46 -22.03
N ASP A 517 51.77 -31.23 -22.43
CA ASP A 517 51.65 -30.06 -21.54
C ASP A 517 50.20 -29.69 -21.26
N LEU A 518 49.32 -29.73 -22.28
CA LEU A 518 47.89 -29.46 -22.11
C LEU A 518 47.17 -30.60 -21.38
N SER A 519 47.61 -31.86 -21.59
CA SER A 519 47.08 -33.00 -20.84
C SER A 519 47.33 -32.90 -19.33
N ARG A 520 48.41 -32.20 -18.91
CA ARG A 520 48.67 -31.91 -17.50
C ARG A 520 47.59 -31.02 -16.90
N ILE A 521 47.17 -29.97 -17.61
CA ILE A 521 46.13 -29.02 -17.16
C ILE A 521 44.80 -29.76 -16.93
N LEU A 522 44.39 -30.64 -17.84
CA LEU A 522 43.18 -31.46 -17.66
C LEU A 522 43.32 -32.43 -16.48
N SER A 523 44.51 -33.00 -16.26
CA SER A 523 44.77 -33.85 -15.09
C SER A 523 44.74 -33.05 -13.78
N ASP A 524 45.20 -31.80 -13.80
CA ASP A 524 45.15 -30.90 -12.64
C ASP A 524 43.69 -30.55 -12.29
N MET A 525 42.85 -30.26 -13.29
CA MET A 525 41.39 -30.09 -13.09
C MET A 525 40.74 -31.32 -12.46
N ARG A 526 41.12 -32.52 -12.92
CA ARG A 526 40.66 -33.80 -12.36
C ARG A 526 41.10 -34.00 -10.92
N THR A 527 42.35 -33.70 -10.61
CA THR A 527 42.88 -33.86 -9.25
C THR A 527 42.25 -32.87 -8.27
N LEU A 528 41.84 -31.70 -8.76
CA LEU A 528 41.29 -30.61 -7.95
C LEU A 528 39.83 -30.84 -7.52
N SER A 529 38.98 -31.33 -8.44
CA SER A 529 37.53 -31.39 -8.22
C SER A 529 36.91 -32.79 -8.35
N ALA A 530 37.63 -33.80 -8.84
CA ALA A 530 37.04 -35.14 -8.96
C ALA A 530 36.89 -35.81 -7.59
N ASP A 531 35.66 -36.13 -7.22
CA ASP A 531 35.35 -36.94 -6.05
C ASP A 531 35.33 -38.43 -6.44
N TRP A 532 36.48 -39.09 -6.27
CA TRP A 532 36.63 -40.50 -6.58
C TRP A 532 35.99 -41.39 -5.51
N MET A 533 35.13 -42.31 -5.92
CA MET A 533 34.64 -43.36 -5.04
C MET A 533 35.82 -44.19 -4.49
N ALA A 534 35.80 -44.53 -3.20
CA ALA A 534 36.91 -45.17 -2.49
C ALA A 534 37.35 -46.56 -3.03
N ASN A 535 36.69 -47.08 -4.07
CA ASN A 535 36.99 -48.36 -4.73
C ASN A 535 37.33 -48.27 -6.23
N THR A 536 37.39 -47.07 -6.84
CA THR A 536 37.77 -46.89 -8.26
C THR A 536 39.20 -46.36 -8.45
N SER A 537 39.91 -46.02 -7.38
CA SER A 537 41.23 -45.36 -7.41
C SER A 537 42.44 -46.27 -7.65
N LYS A 538 42.30 -47.39 -8.38
CA LYS A 538 43.46 -48.18 -8.82
C LYS A 538 43.31 -48.76 -10.22
N ALA A 539 43.82 -48.02 -11.20
CA ALA A 539 44.53 -48.60 -12.33
C ALA A 539 45.79 -47.76 -12.58
N ASP A 540 46.96 -48.38 -12.36
CA ASP A 540 48.27 -47.77 -12.58
C ASP A 540 48.44 -47.27 -14.03
N PRO A 541 49.15 -46.15 -14.28
CA PRO A 541 49.29 -45.56 -15.62
C PRO A 541 50.15 -46.36 -16.63
N GLU A 542 50.70 -47.53 -16.27
CA GLU A 542 51.76 -48.19 -17.06
C GLU A 542 51.31 -49.30 -18.02
N GLN A 543 50.02 -49.61 -18.16
CA GLN A 543 49.57 -50.75 -19.00
C GLN A 543 48.74 -50.41 -20.26
N HIS A 544 48.79 -49.18 -20.77
CA HIS A 544 48.11 -48.82 -22.03
C HIS A 544 48.93 -49.05 -23.32
N SER A 545 49.72 -50.13 -23.39
CA SER A 545 50.49 -50.45 -24.60
C SER A 545 50.04 -51.68 -25.40
N LEU A 546 49.06 -52.48 -24.98
CA LEU A 546 48.81 -53.76 -25.69
C LEU A 546 47.37 -54.24 -25.95
N HIS A 547 46.31 -53.48 -25.67
CA HIS A 547 44.96 -53.89 -26.13
C HIS A 547 44.25 -52.78 -26.89
N GLN A 548 44.48 -52.78 -28.20
CA GLN A 548 43.52 -52.30 -29.19
C GLN A 548 42.40 -53.35 -29.33
N GLU A 549 41.19 -52.84 -29.54
CA GLU A 549 39.95 -53.53 -29.93
C GLU A 549 38.97 -53.87 -28.78
N THR A 550 37.81 -53.21 -28.86
CA THR A 550 36.58 -53.36 -28.05
C THR A 550 36.59 -52.86 -26.59
N GLU A 551 36.53 -51.54 -26.39
CA GLU A 551 35.83 -50.96 -25.23
C GLU A 551 34.75 -50.00 -25.75
N GLU A 552 33.50 -50.44 -25.70
CA GLU A 552 32.37 -49.51 -25.66
C GLU A 552 32.52 -48.62 -24.43
N MET A 553 32.24 -47.32 -24.58
CA MET A 553 32.42 -46.28 -23.56
C MET A 553 31.83 -46.69 -22.20
N ARG A 554 32.65 -47.18 -21.27
CA ARG A 554 32.25 -47.28 -19.85
C ARG A 554 32.25 -45.86 -19.28
N GLN A 555 31.08 -45.24 -19.18
CA GLN A 555 30.89 -44.02 -18.39
C GLN A 555 31.31 -44.30 -16.94
N ASN A 556 32.09 -43.39 -16.33
CA ASN A 556 32.46 -43.55 -14.93
C ASN A 556 31.21 -43.34 -14.08
N THR A 557 30.79 -44.38 -13.35
CA THR A 557 29.62 -44.27 -12.47
C THR A 557 30.02 -43.55 -11.18
N PHE A 558 29.63 -42.29 -11.03
CA PHE A 558 29.75 -41.53 -9.78
C PHE A 558 28.37 -41.31 -9.15
N TYR A 559 28.32 -41.13 -7.83
CA TYR A 559 27.09 -40.84 -7.11
C TYR A 559 27.01 -39.34 -6.79
N PRO A 560 25.94 -38.65 -7.22
CA PRO A 560 25.71 -37.27 -6.81
C PRO A 560 25.65 -37.14 -5.28
N ARG A 561 26.28 -36.09 -4.74
CA ARG A 561 26.25 -35.77 -3.32
C ARG A 561 25.63 -34.38 -3.13
N PRO A 562 24.84 -34.14 -2.08
CA PRO A 562 24.29 -32.82 -1.77
C PRO A 562 25.38 -31.90 -1.16
N VAL A 563 26.47 -31.66 -1.90
CA VAL A 563 27.61 -30.86 -1.46
C VAL A 563 28.04 -29.94 -2.60
N ALA A 564 28.00 -28.64 -2.31
CA ALA A 564 28.45 -27.61 -3.23
C ALA A 564 29.99 -27.60 -3.39
N PRO A 565 30.51 -27.28 -4.59
CA PRO A 565 31.93 -26.96 -4.75
C PRO A 565 32.27 -25.67 -4.01
N THR A 566 33.47 -25.57 -3.44
CA THR A 566 33.90 -24.33 -2.77
C THR A 566 34.16 -23.23 -3.81
N ALA A 567 34.00 -21.96 -3.41
CA ALA A 567 34.31 -20.82 -4.27
C ALA A 567 35.76 -20.87 -4.80
N ALA A 568 36.69 -21.43 -4.03
CA ALA A 568 38.07 -21.67 -4.45
C ALA A 568 38.18 -22.75 -5.53
N GLN A 569 37.41 -23.85 -5.44
CA GLN A 569 37.37 -24.87 -6.48
C GLN A 569 36.85 -24.30 -7.80
N ILE A 570 35.76 -23.54 -7.75
CA ILE A 570 35.18 -22.83 -8.90
C ILE A 570 36.25 -21.90 -9.51
N HIS A 571 36.89 -21.06 -8.69
CA HIS A 571 37.93 -20.13 -9.10
C HIS A 571 39.11 -20.84 -9.79
N CYS A 572 39.60 -21.94 -9.22
CA CYS A 572 40.72 -22.70 -9.77
C CYS A 572 40.33 -23.41 -11.07
N LEU A 573 39.12 -23.96 -11.18
CA LEU A 573 38.62 -24.57 -12.41
C LEU A 573 38.52 -23.53 -13.54
N GLN A 574 37.98 -22.35 -13.25
CA GLN A 574 37.92 -21.24 -14.21
C GLN A 574 39.31 -20.82 -14.71
N PHE A 575 40.28 -20.70 -13.79
CA PHE A 575 41.67 -20.43 -14.16
C PHE A 575 42.26 -21.49 -15.09
N LEU A 576 42.12 -22.77 -14.72
CA LEU A 576 42.65 -23.87 -15.53
C LEU A 576 42.00 -23.95 -16.92
N ILE A 577 40.71 -23.60 -17.04
CA ILE A 577 40.01 -23.55 -18.34
C ILE A 577 40.56 -22.40 -19.19
N CYS A 578 40.76 -21.21 -18.60
CA CYS A 578 41.41 -20.10 -19.29
C CYS A 578 42.83 -20.45 -19.75
N GLU A 579 43.63 -21.09 -18.90
CA GLU A 579 44.98 -21.58 -19.23
C GLU A 579 44.93 -22.54 -20.42
N LEU A 580 43.99 -23.50 -20.41
CA LEU A 580 43.82 -24.49 -21.46
C LEU A 580 43.47 -23.85 -22.83
N VAL A 581 42.54 -22.90 -22.84
CA VAL A 581 42.01 -22.32 -24.09
C VAL A 581 42.93 -21.24 -24.66
N SER A 582 43.44 -20.37 -23.79
CA SER A 582 44.27 -19.23 -24.20
C SER A 582 45.77 -19.57 -24.26
N GLY A 583 46.17 -20.76 -23.76
CA GLY A 583 47.59 -21.11 -23.56
C GLY A 583 48.27 -20.09 -22.65
N GLY A 584 47.48 -19.48 -21.76
CA GLY A 584 47.88 -18.43 -20.84
C GLY A 584 48.32 -17.09 -21.44
N ASN A 585 48.33 -16.96 -22.78
CA ASN A 585 48.61 -15.71 -23.48
C ASN A 585 47.33 -15.05 -24.03
N MET A 586 46.74 -14.20 -23.18
CA MET A 586 45.49 -13.45 -23.46
C MET A 586 45.65 -12.33 -24.52
N ARG A 587 46.83 -12.18 -25.14
CA ARG A 587 47.12 -11.09 -26.10
C ARG A 587 46.87 -11.46 -27.57
N LYS A 588 46.60 -12.74 -27.87
CA LYS A 588 46.34 -13.16 -29.25
C LYS A 588 45.01 -12.55 -29.76
N PRO A 589 44.93 -12.17 -31.04
CA PRO A 589 43.69 -11.64 -31.60
C PRO A 589 42.61 -12.73 -31.68
N GLY A 590 41.43 -12.45 -31.12
CA GLY A 590 40.35 -13.41 -30.83
C GLY A 590 40.19 -13.51 -29.31
N GLY A 591 38.99 -13.30 -28.76
CA GLY A 591 38.84 -13.23 -27.30
C GLY A 591 38.89 -14.60 -26.62
N LEU A 592 38.35 -14.70 -25.40
CA LEU A 592 38.64 -15.78 -24.46
C LEU A 592 38.46 -17.18 -25.08
N PHE A 593 37.37 -17.37 -25.84
CA PHE A 593 37.08 -18.62 -26.56
C PHE A 593 37.10 -18.45 -28.09
N GLY A 594 37.46 -17.27 -28.62
CA GLY A 594 37.47 -16.97 -30.06
C GLY A 594 38.69 -17.49 -30.83
N ASN A 595 39.62 -18.19 -30.17
CA ASN A 595 40.92 -18.53 -30.71
C ASN A 595 40.86 -19.67 -31.75
N SER A 596 40.92 -19.32 -33.04
CA SER A 596 41.15 -20.27 -34.15
C SER A 596 42.54 -20.95 -34.12
N GLY A 597 43.41 -20.58 -33.15
CA GLY A 597 44.80 -21.05 -33.02
C GLY A 597 45.08 -21.92 -31.79
N SER A 598 44.09 -22.28 -30.96
CA SER A 598 44.28 -23.17 -29.79
C SER A 598 44.52 -24.64 -30.19
N GLY A 599 44.14 -25.00 -31.42
CA GLY A 599 44.18 -26.37 -31.91
C GLY A 599 43.27 -27.32 -31.12
N ILE A 600 42.23 -26.77 -30.46
CA ILE A 600 41.13 -27.48 -29.81
C ILE A 600 39.97 -27.54 -30.83
N PRO A 601 39.31 -28.69 -31.04
CA PRO A 601 38.11 -28.78 -31.85
C PRO A 601 37.01 -27.83 -31.38
N VAL A 602 36.21 -27.31 -32.31
CA VAL A 602 35.13 -26.34 -32.02
C VAL A 602 34.13 -26.90 -31.02
N GLU A 603 33.85 -28.20 -31.08
CA GLU A 603 32.89 -28.87 -30.19
C GLU A 603 33.39 -28.93 -28.74
N ASP A 604 34.64 -29.36 -28.52
CA ASP A 604 35.27 -29.34 -27.19
C ASP A 604 35.41 -27.92 -26.65
N LEU A 605 35.74 -26.96 -27.52
CA LEU A 605 35.85 -25.55 -27.15
C LEU A 605 34.52 -24.99 -26.66
N LYS A 606 33.41 -25.33 -27.33
CA LYS A 606 32.05 -24.96 -26.91
C LYS A 606 31.66 -25.61 -25.58
N GLN A 607 32.07 -26.85 -25.33
CA GLN A 607 31.83 -27.51 -24.04
C GLN A 607 32.59 -26.81 -22.90
N LEU A 608 33.86 -26.44 -23.13
CA LEU A 608 34.66 -25.66 -22.18
C LEU A 608 34.05 -24.30 -21.91
N GLU A 609 33.63 -23.58 -22.96
CA GLU A 609 32.96 -22.27 -22.86
C GLU A 609 31.65 -22.36 -22.07
N THR A 610 30.81 -23.35 -22.39
CA THR A 610 29.51 -23.51 -21.71
C THR A 610 29.70 -23.80 -20.21
N PHE A 611 30.60 -24.72 -19.86
CA PHE A 611 30.87 -25.05 -18.46
C PHE A 611 31.52 -23.87 -17.71
N PHE A 612 32.39 -23.12 -18.38
CA PHE A 612 33.03 -21.93 -17.82
C PHE A 612 32.05 -20.86 -17.37
N TYR A 613 31.02 -20.57 -18.17
CA TYR A 613 29.97 -19.62 -17.78
C TYR A 613 29.03 -20.18 -16.72
N LYS A 614 28.74 -21.49 -16.73
CA LYS A 614 27.99 -22.16 -15.66
C LYS A 614 28.69 -22.04 -14.30
N LEU A 615 30.02 -22.20 -14.26
CA LEU A 615 30.83 -22.05 -13.04
C LEU A 615 30.64 -20.67 -12.39
N SER A 616 30.53 -19.59 -13.17
CA SER A 616 30.24 -18.26 -12.64
C SER A 616 28.85 -18.19 -12.02
N PHE A 617 27.85 -18.75 -12.70
CA PHE A 617 26.47 -18.70 -12.25
C PHE A 617 26.20 -19.56 -11.01
N PHE A 618 26.96 -20.66 -10.82
CA PHE A 618 26.88 -21.47 -9.61
C PHE A 618 27.08 -20.63 -8.35
N LEU A 619 27.97 -19.64 -8.36
CA LEU A 619 28.19 -18.76 -7.21
C LEU A 619 26.90 -18.05 -6.77
N HIS A 620 26.08 -17.58 -7.71
CA HIS A 620 24.79 -16.95 -7.39
C HIS A 620 23.79 -17.93 -6.76
N ILE A 621 23.83 -19.20 -7.17
CA ILE A 621 22.98 -20.26 -6.62
C ILE A 621 23.45 -20.69 -5.23
N LEU A 622 24.76 -20.78 -5.01
CA LEU A 622 25.31 -21.05 -3.68
C LEU A 622 24.93 -19.95 -2.68
N ASP A 623 24.85 -18.72 -3.17
CA ASP A 623 24.45 -17.54 -2.41
C ASP A 623 22.96 -17.22 -2.59
N TYR A 624 22.11 -18.25 -2.64
CA TYR A 624 20.68 -18.19 -3.02
C TYR A 624 19.92 -17.02 -2.41
N THR A 625 19.88 -16.95 -1.07
CA THR A 625 19.12 -15.92 -0.34
C THR A 625 19.68 -14.51 -0.55
N ALA A 626 21.00 -14.37 -0.63
CA ALA A 626 21.64 -13.07 -0.91
C ALA A 626 21.39 -12.59 -2.35
N THR A 627 21.41 -13.52 -3.31
CA THR A 627 21.08 -13.25 -4.72
C THR A 627 19.62 -12.79 -4.83
N ILE A 628 18.66 -13.51 -4.23
CA ILE A 628 17.25 -13.08 -4.23
C ILE A 628 17.09 -11.71 -3.60
N GLY A 629 17.70 -11.46 -2.43
CA GLY A 629 17.64 -10.16 -1.77
C GLY A 629 18.13 -9.02 -2.66
N THR A 630 19.23 -9.23 -3.38
CA THR A 630 19.77 -8.24 -4.34
C THR A 630 18.85 -8.06 -5.55
N LEU A 631 18.32 -9.15 -6.09
CA LEU A 631 17.47 -9.11 -7.29
C LEU A 631 16.06 -8.56 -7.02
N THR A 632 15.65 -8.49 -5.76
CA THR A 632 14.34 -7.98 -5.32
C THR A 632 14.42 -6.62 -4.61
N ASP A 633 15.62 -6.04 -4.43
CA ASP A 633 15.83 -4.71 -3.85
C ASP A 633 15.42 -3.61 -4.83
N LEU A 634 14.30 -2.96 -4.52
CA LEU A 634 13.76 -1.81 -5.25
C LEU A 634 13.79 -0.53 -4.40
N GLY A 635 14.57 -0.52 -3.32
CA GLY A 635 14.66 0.60 -2.38
C GLY A 635 15.24 1.87 -2.98
N PHE A 636 15.93 1.75 -4.12
CA PHE A 636 16.47 2.88 -4.85
C PHE A 636 15.41 3.88 -5.35
N LEU A 637 14.15 3.45 -5.49
CA LEU A 637 13.05 4.28 -5.98
C LEU A 637 12.67 5.44 -5.04
N TRP A 638 13.07 5.39 -3.76
CA TRP A 638 12.79 6.45 -2.78
C TRP A 638 13.87 7.54 -2.74
N PHE A 639 15.14 7.17 -2.92
CA PHE A 639 16.27 8.09 -2.72
C PHE A 639 16.31 9.21 -3.78
N ARG A 640 16.70 10.41 -3.34
CA ARG A 640 16.63 11.65 -4.14
C ARG A 640 17.67 12.72 -3.75
N GLU A 641 18.80 12.29 -3.19
CA GLU A 641 19.84 13.17 -2.64
C GLU A 641 20.51 14.11 -3.66
N PHE A 642 20.58 13.74 -4.94
CA PHE A 642 21.10 14.62 -5.98
C PHE A 642 20.13 15.78 -6.25
N TYR A 643 18.84 15.48 -6.36
CA TYR A 643 17.84 16.49 -6.66
C TYR A 643 17.55 17.42 -5.48
N LEU A 644 17.71 16.94 -4.24
CA LEU A 644 17.68 17.79 -3.04
C LEU A 644 18.78 18.87 -3.09
N GLU A 645 20.00 18.48 -3.50
CA GLU A 645 21.10 19.43 -3.65
C GLU A 645 20.82 20.44 -4.77
N SER A 646 20.40 19.96 -5.96
CA SER A 646 20.10 20.82 -7.11
C SER A 646 18.98 21.82 -6.83
N SER A 647 17.94 21.39 -6.12
CA SER A 647 16.74 22.20 -5.83
C SER A 647 16.88 23.05 -4.57
N ARG A 648 17.95 22.87 -3.78
CA ARG A 648 18.22 23.58 -2.51
C ARG A 648 17.11 23.46 -1.48
N VAL A 649 16.49 22.29 -1.39
CA VAL A 649 15.46 21.95 -0.39
C VAL A 649 15.95 20.87 0.56
N ILE A 650 15.37 20.81 1.77
CA ILE A 650 15.73 19.79 2.77
C ILE A 650 15.11 18.44 2.41
N GLN A 651 13.84 18.44 1.99
CA GLN A 651 13.13 17.26 1.51
C GLN A 651 12.01 17.67 0.54
N PHE A 652 11.64 16.77 -0.37
CA PHE A 652 10.47 16.93 -1.24
C PHE A 652 9.18 16.45 -0.55
N PRO A 653 8.01 16.99 -0.92
CA PRO A 653 6.75 16.52 -0.36
C PRO A 653 6.37 15.14 -0.91
N ILE A 654 5.49 14.43 -0.22
CA ILE A 654 5.19 13.01 -0.48
C ILE A 654 4.60 12.77 -1.87
N GLU A 655 3.98 13.77 -2.51
CA GLU A 655 3.44 13.64 -3.88
C GLU A 655 4.55 13.51 -4.94
N CYS A 656 5.81 13.73 -4.55
CA CYS A 656 6.99 13.50 -5.39
C CYS A 656 7.68 12.16 -5.07
N SER A 657 7.24 11.45 -4.04
CA SER A 657 7.81 10.17 -3.64
C SER A 657 7.19 9.04 -4.45
N LEU A 658 8.01 8.30 -5.20
CA LEU A 658 7.50 7.29 -6.11
C LEU A 658 6.68 6.18 -5.39
N PRO A 659 7.10 5.65 -4.22
CA PRO A 659 6.26 4.71 -3.46
C PRO A 659 4.86 5.27 -3.15
N TRP A 660 4.77 6.50 -2.63
CA TRP A 660 3.48 7.12 -2.32
C TRP A 660 2.65 7.41 -3.58
N MET A 661 3.28 7.85 -4.68
CA MET A 661 2.58 8.08 -5.95
C MET A 661 1.91 6.80 -6.49
N LEU A 662 2.49 5.62 -6.23
CA LEU A 662 1.88 4.35 -6.61
C LEU A 662 0.69 4.01 -5.70
N VAL A 663 0.80 4.21 -4.38
CA VAL A 663 -0.32 4.03 -3.44
C VAL A 663 -1.49 4.95 -3.80
N ASP A 664 -1.21 6.24 -4.01
CA ASP A 664 -2.23 7.24 -4.33
C ASP A 664 -2.92 6.91 -5.66
N HIS A 665 -2.16 6.45 -6.66
CA HIS A 665 -2.73 5.97 -7.92
C HIS A 665 -3.68 4.78 -7.75
N VAL A 666 -3.34 3.80 -6.90
CA VAL A 666 -4.24 2.68 -6.58
C VAL A 666 -5.55 3.19 -5.98
N MET A 667 -5.46 4.11 -5.01
CA MET A 667 -6.62 4.69 -4.34
C MET A 667 -7.54 5.49 -5.29
N GLU A 668 -6.96 6.20 -6.27
CA GLU A 668 -7.71 6.99 -7.25
C GLU A 668 -8.30 6.14 -8.39
N SER A 669 -7.62 5.07 -8.80
CA SER A 669 -7.95 4.31 -10.03
C SER A 669 -9.31 3.59 -10.00
N GLN A 670 -9.88 3.35 -8.81
CA GLN A 670 -11.09 2.53 -8.58
C GLN A 670 -11.07 1.16 -9.30
N ASP A 671 -9.91 0.67 -9.70
CA ASP A 671 -9.75 -0.64 -10.35
C ASP A 671 -9.70 -1.73 -9.26
N ALA A 672 -10.67 -2.65 -9.28
CA ALA A 672 -10.77 -3.73 -8.32
C ALA A 672 -9.52 -4.63 -8.31
N GLY A 673 -8.82 -4.78 -9.43
CA GLY A 673 -7.61 -5.61 -9.51
C GLY A 673 -6.38 -4.94 -8.89
N LEU A 674 -6.26 -3.61 -8.97
CA LEU A 674 -5.12 -2.89 -8.40
C LEU A 674 -5.26 -2.68 -6.90
N LEU A 675 -6.49 -2.69 -6.38
CA LEU A 675 -6.78 -2.49 -4.98
C LEU A 675 -6.19 -3.58 -4.08
N GLU A 676 -6.11 -4.82 -4.57
CA GLU A 676 -5.44 -5.90 -3.86
C GLU A 676 -3.93 -5.58 -3.70
N SER A 677 -3.32 -4.90 -4.66
CA SER A 677 -1.89 -4.52 -4.65
C SER A 677 -1.55 -3.27 -3.82
N ILE A 678 -2.48 -2.73 -3.02
CA ILE A 678 -2.31 -1.43 -2.35
C ILE A 678 -1.13 -1.38 -1.35
N LEU A 679 -0.71 -2.54 -0.83
CA LEU A 679 0.41 -2.64 0.13
C LEU A 679 1.77 -2.91 -0.53
N ILE A 680 1.80 -3.32 -1.80
CA ILE A 680 3.06 -3.61 -2.51
C ILE A 680 4.02 -2.41 -2.50
N PRO A 681 3.56 -1.15 -2.70
CA PRO A 681 4.46 0.00 -2.62
C PRO A 681 5.06 0.22 -1.22
N PHE A 682 4.43 -0.28 -0.15
CA PHE A 682 5.01 -0.19 1.20
C PHE A 682 6.23 -1.11 1.38
N ASP A 683 6.35 -2.15 0.56
CA ASP A 683 7.55 -2.98 0.54
C ASP A 683 8.75 -2.24 -0.06
N LEU A 684 8.52 -1.22 -0.90
CA LEU A 684 9.60 -0.35 -1.36
C LEU A 684 10.21 0.44 -0.20
N TYR A 685 9.39 0.88 0.77
CA TYR A 685 9.91 1.52 1.98
C TYR A 685 10.73 0.56 2.84
N ASN A 686 10.32 -0.72 2.92
CA ASN A 686 11.10 -1.76 3.59
C ASN A 686 12.48 -1.91 2.93
N ASP A 687 12.52 -2.01 1.60
CA ASP A 687 13.77 -2.07 0.84
C ASP A 687 14.63 -0.82 1.07
N SER A 688 14.04 0.38 0.96
CA SER A 688 14.75 1.65 1.15
C SER A 688 15.32 1.76 2.55
N ALA A 689 14.58 1.34 3.58
CA ALA A 689 15.03 1.36 4.97
C ALA A 689 16.17 0.37 5.20
N GLN A 690 16.06 -0.86 4.69
CA GLN A 690 17.15 -1.83 4.73
C GLN A 690 18.38 -1.26 4.02
N HIS A 691 18.23 -0.74 2.81
CA HIS A 691 19.32 -0.14 2.04
C HIS A 691 19.97 1.05 2.76
N ALA A 692 19.17 1.92 3.40
CA ALA A 692 19.67 3.04 4.19
C ALA A 692 20.52 2.59 5.41
N LEU A 693 20.09 1.51 6.08
CA LEU A 693 20.75 0.99 7.28
C LEU A 693 21.98 0.11 6.97
N THR A 694 21.88 -0.80 6.00
CA THR A 694 22.92 -1.80 5.73
C THR A 694 23.90 -1.40 4.63
N CYS A 695 23.42 -0.69 3.60
CA CYS A 695 24.24 -0.29 2.46
C CYS A 695 24.80 1.12 2.66
N LEU A 696 23.94 2.13 2.84
CA LEU A 696 24.38 3.53 3.00
C LEU A 696 24.89 3.84 4.41
N LYS A 697 24.47 3.05 5.40
CA LYS A 697 24.79 3.21 6.83
C LYS A 697 24.50 4.62 7.37
N GLN A 698 23.40 5.24 6.93
CA GLN A 698 23.01 6.58 7.35
C GLN A 698 21.71 6.57 8.15
N ARG A 699 21.79 7.01 9.41
CA ARG A 699 20.64 7.09 10.30
C ARG A 699 19.59 8.10 9.83
N PHE A 700 20.01 9.30 9.42
CA PHE A 700 19.06 10.36 9.07
C PHE A 700 18.18 9.99 7.86
N LEU A 701 18.68 9.17 6.93
CA LEU A 701 17.88 8.65 5.82
C LEU A 701 16.78 7.71 6.32
N TYR A 702 17.12 6.82 7.26
CA TYR A 702 16.12 5.97 7.90
C TYR A 702 15.09 6.81 8.68
N ASP A 703 15.53 7.83 9.43
CA ASP A 703 14.63 8.72 10.16
C ASP A 703 13.64 9.44 9.20
N GLU A 704 14.08 9.83 8.00
CA GLU A 704 13.23 10.42 6.96
C GLU A 704 12.27 9.41 6.31
N ILE A 705 12.74 8.19 6.03
CA ILE A 705 11.91 7.09 5.52
C ILE A 705 10.81 6.76 6.54
N GLU A 706 11.17 6.63 7.81
CA GLU A 706 10.25 6.35 8.92
C GLU A 706 9.19 7.44 9.05
N ALA A 707 9.59 8.72 9.05
CA ALA A 707 8.66 9.83 9.10
C ALA A 707 7.71 9.89 7.90
N GLU A 708 8.20 9.56 6.69
CA GLU A 708 7.37 9.49 5.49
C GLU A 708 6.36 8.32 5.57
N VAL A 709 6.82 7.14 5.99
CA VAL A 709 5.97 5.95 6.17
C VAL A 709 4.87 6.20 7.19
N ASP A 710 5.20 6.81 8.34
CA ASP A 710 4.20 7.11 9.37
C ASP A 710 3.08 7.99 8.81
N LEU A 711 3.43 9.06 8.09
CA LEU A 711 2.46 9.95 7.44
C LEU A 711 1.66 9.22 6.34
N CYS A 712 2.33 8.52 5.44
CA CYS A 712 1.72 7.82 4.32
C CYS A 712 0.81 6.69 4.78
N PHE A 713 1.19 5.94 5.82
CA PHE A 713 0.37 4.86 6.37
C PHE A 713 -0.87 5.39 7.09
N ASP A 714 -0.76 6.53 7.80
CA ASP A 714 -1.93 7.18 8.40
C ASP A 714 -2.93 7.69 7.35
N LEU A 715 -2.41 8.29 6.27
CA LEU A 715 -3.20 8.72 5.11
C LEU A 715 -3.84 7.54 4.39
N LEU A 716 -3.09 6.45 4.18
CA LEU A 716 -3.61 5.19 3.63
C LEU A 716 -4.77 4.70 4.49
N ALA A 717 -4.56 4.52 5.79
CA ALA A 717 -5.57 4.01 6.70
C ALA A 717 -6.81 4.91 6.72
N GLN A 718 -6.66 6.24 6.58
CA GLN A 718 -7.81 7.14 6.50
C GLN A 718 -8.55 6.96 5.17
N LYS A 719 -7.86 7.19 4.04
CA LYS A 719 -8.46 7.13 2.70
C LYS A 719 -9.07 5.75 2.41
N LEU A 720 -8.41 4.66 2.83
CA LEU A 720 -8.91 3.30 2.64
C LEU A 720 -10.23 3.07 3.38
N ASN A 721 -10.34 3.54 4.63
CA ASN A 721 -11.60 3.47 5.38
C ASN A 721 -12.71 4.30 4.71
N GLU A 722 -12.38 5.48 4.19
CA GLU A 722 -13.33 6.31 3.45
C GLU A 722 -13.81 5.61 2.17
N ILE A 723 -12.92 4.99 1.41
CA ILE A 723 -13.25 4.23 0.19
C ILE A 723 -14.12 3.02 0.54
N ILE A 724 -13.73 2.21 1.54
CA ILE A 724 -14.50 1.04 2.00
C ILE A 724 -15.90 1.48 2.43
N PHE A 725 -16.00 2.50 3.29
CA PHE A 725 -17.27 2.99 3.79
C PHE A 725 -18.15 3.50 2.65
N THR A 726 -17.59 4.32 1.75
CA THR A 726 -18.30 4.88 0.58
C THR A 726 -18.84 3.77 -0.33
N TYR A 727 -18.03 2.73 -0.58
CA TYR A 727 -18.42 1.59 -1.40
C TYR A 727 -19.60 0.83 -0.78
N TYR A 728 -19.48 0.37 0.46
CA TYR A 728 -20.55 -0.38 1.13
C TYR A 728 -21.79 0.48 1.39
N LYS A 729 -21.64 1.80 1.60
CA LYS A 729 -22.77 2.74 1.70
C LYS A 729 -23.51 2.87 0.37
N SER A 730 -22.79 2.95 -0.73
CA SER A 730 -23.37 2.98 -2.08
C SER A 730 -24.06 1.66 -2.41
N CYS A 731 -23.47 0.52 -2.08
CA CYS A 731 -24.08 -0.80 -2.28
C CYS A 731 -25.38 -0.94 -1.46
N ALA A 732 -25.38 -0.52 -0.19
CA ALA A 732 -26.57 -0.53 0.65
C ALA A 732 -27.67 0.38 0.08
N ALA A 733 -27.32 1.59 -0.34
CA ALA A 733 -28.26 2.54 -0.92
C ALA A 733 -28.85 2.01 -2.25
N SER A 734 -28.02 1.41 -3.11
CA SER A 734 -28.46 0.78 -4.36
C SER A 734 -29.39 -0.42 -4.10
N THR A 735 -29.08 -1.24 -3.09
CA THR A 735 -29.89 -2.43 -2.71
C THR A 735 -31.26 -2.05 -2.14
N LEU A 736 -31.34 -0.97 -1.36
CA LEU A 736 -32.59 -0.48 -0.77
C LEU A 736 -33.42 0.39 -1.71
N LEU A 737 -32.85 0.82 -2.85
CA LEU A 737 -33.56 1.66 -3.80
C LEU A 737 -34.69 0.85 -4.45
N ASP A 738 -35.87 1.46 -4.56
CA ASP A 738 -37.03 0.76 -5.10
C ASP A 738 -36.82 0.36 -6.57
N SER A 739 -36.92 -0.93 -6.84
CA SER A 739 -36.87 -1.51 -8.19
C SER A 739 -37.86 -0.86 -9.16
N SER A 740 -39.03 -0.42 -8.68
CA SER A 740 -40.04 0.24 -9.51
C SER A 740 -39.60 1.63 -9.96
N PHE A 741 -38.89 2.36 -9.10
CA PHE A 741 -38.28 3.65 -9.40
C PHE A 741 -37.16 3.48 -10.43
N THR A 742 -36.26 2.50 -10.24
CA THR A 742 -35.16 2.26 -11.19
C THR A 742 -35.66 1.87 -12.57
N TYR A 743 -36.77 1.12 -12.65
CA TYR A 743 -37.40 0.76 -13.92
C TYR A 743 -38.02 1.98 -14.61
N ALA A 744 -38.65 2.89 -13.86
CA ALA A 744 -39.28 4.08 -14.41
C ALA A 744 -38.28 5.14 -14.93
N CYS A 745 -37.03 5.11 -14.47
CA CYS A 745 -36.00 6.06 -14.89
C CYS A 745 -35.26 5.68 -16.18
N ASP A 746 -35.43 4.44 -16.70
CA ASP A 746 -34.73 3.91 -17.90
C ASP A 746 -33.18 3.99 -17.86
N ASP A 747 -32.58 4.26 -16.70
CA ASP A 747 -31.13 4.51 -16.51
C ASP A 747 -30.57 3.73 -15.31
N GLY A 748 -30.76 2.40 -15.33
CA GLY A 748 -30.35 1.51 -14.24
C GLY A 748 -28.82 1.44 -14.02
N GLU A 749 -28.02 1.71 -15.05
CA GLU A 749 -26.55 1.73 -14.96
C GLU A 749 -26.04 2.83 -14.02
N LYS A 750 -26.76 3.96 -13.93
CA LYS A 750 -26.43 5.09 -13.06
C LYS A 750 -26.48 4.77 -11.57
N TYR A 751 -27.35 3.83 -11.18
CA TYR A 751 -27.54 3.41 -9.79
C TYR A 751 -26.80 2.12 -9.45
N PHE A 752 -26.15 1.50 -10.44
CA PHE A 752 -25.38 0.28 -10.27
C PHE A 752 -23.97 0.59 -9.71
N VAL A 753 -23.60 -0.12 -8.65
CA VAL A 753 -22.28 0.01 -8.03
C VAL A 753 -21.39 -1.14 -8.49
N LYS A 754 -20.29 -0.82 -9.18
CA LYS A 754 -19.32 -1.82 -9.64
C LYS A 754 -18.70 -2.54 -8.44
N PRO A 755 -18.57 -3.89 -8.47
CA PRO A 755 -18.02 -4.62 -7.34
C PRO A 755 -16.52 -4.33 -7.15
N LEU A 756 -16.12 -4.03 -5.92
CA LEU A 756 -14.73 -3.89 -5.49
C LEU A 756 -14.35 -5.06 -4.58
N ARG A 757 -13.08 -5.44 -4.56
CA ARG A 757 -12.56 -6.58 -3.79
C ARG A 757 -11.82 -6.11 -2.54
N PHE A 758 -12.46 -6.25 -1.38
CA PHE A 758 -11.86 -5.92 -0.07
C PHE A 758 -11.58 -7.17 0.78
N ASP A 759 -11.98 -8.36 0.32
CA ASP A 759 -11.90 -9.60 1.08
C ASP A 759 -10.48 -9.92 1.54
N ALA A 760 -9.49 -9.74 0.66
CA ALA A 760 -8.10 -9.95 0.99
C ALA A 760 -7.62 -8.95 2.07
N ILE A 761 -7.97 -7.67 1.91
CA ILE A 761 -7.60 -6.59 2.84
C ILE A 761 -8.16 -6.84 4.25
N PHE A 762 -9.41 -7.31 4.36
CA PHE A 762 -10.04 -7.61 5.65
C PHE A 762 -9.42 -8.81 6.38
N LYS A 763 -8.63 -9.64 5.69
CA LYS A 763 -7.91 -10.77 6.30
C LYS A 763 -6.50 -10.41 6.77
N LEU A 764 -5.98 -9.23 6.44
CA LEU A 764 -4.63 -8.82 6.78
C LEU A 764 -4.48 -8.47 8.26
N ARG A 765 -3.80 -9.34 9.03
CA ARG A 765 -3.53 -9.17 10.46
C ARG A 765 -2.05 -8.91 10.78
N ARG A 766 -1.15 -9.28 9.87
CA ARG A 766 0.30 -9.19 10.05
C ARG A 766 0.92 -8.53 8.82
N VAL A 767 0.72 -7.22 8.68
CA VAL A 767 1.37 -6.41 7.66
C VAL A 767 2.74 -5.99 8.18
N MET A 768 3.81 -6.32 7.45
CA MET A 768 5.18 -6.00 7.87
C MET A 768 5.62 -4.67 7.23
N VAL A 769 5.89 -3.67 8.06
CA VAL A 769 6.35 -2.34 7.61
C VAL A 769 7.44 -1.85 8.56
N LEU A 770 8.63 -1.57 8.02
CA LEU A 770 9.83 -1.10 8.73
C LEU A 770 10.15 -1.94 9.98
N GLY A 771 9.97 -3.26 9.90
CA GLY A 771 10.17 -4.22 10.99
C GLY A 771 9.03 -4.30 12.02
N ARG A 772 7.97 -3.50 11.90
CA ARG A 772 6.75 -3.61 12.72
C ARG A 772 5.78 -4.61 12.09
N THR A 773 5.05 -5.32 12.93
CA THR A 773 3.87 -6.09 12.52
C THR A 773 2.61 -5.29 12.84
N ILE A 774 1.87 -4.88 11.81
CA ILE A 774 0.68 -4.05 11.92
C ILE A 774 -0.57 -4.90 11.64
N ASP A 775 -1.53 -4.86 12.56
CA ASP A 775 -2.86 -5.45 12.37
C ASP A 775 -3.77 -4.46 11.64
N LEU A 776 -3.75 -4.53 10.30
CA LEU A 776 -4.55 -3.66 9.45
C LEU A 776 -6.06 -3.89 9.65
N ARG A 777 -6.49 -5.13 9.86
CA ARG A 777 -7.89 -5.46 10.16
C ARG A 777 -8.38 -4.73 11.42
N SER A 778 -7.59 -4.75 12.50
CA SER A 778 -7.90 -4.02 13.73
C SER A 778 -7.97 -2.50 13.49
N LEU A 779 -7.00 -1.93 12.77
CA LEU A 779 -6.99 -0.50 12.46
C LEU A 779 -8.20 -0.06 11.63
N ILE A 780 -8.57 -0.84 10.62
CA ILE A 780 -9.78 -0.61 9.81
C ILE A 780 -11.01 -0.70 10.72
N THR A 781 -11.12 -1.73 11.56
CA THR A 781 -12.26 -1.93 12.46
C THR A 781 -12.45 -0.74 13.42
N GLN A 782 -11.36 -0.26 14.05
CA GLN A 782 -11.40 0.89 14.95
C GLN A 782 -11.86 2.18 14.26
N ARG A 783 -11.28 2.49 13.08
CA ARG A 783 -11.65 3.68 12.31
C ARG A 783 -13.08 3.57 11.77
N MET A 784 -13.51 2.39 11.35
CA MET A 784 -14.87 2.15 10.88
C MET A 784 -15.91 2.37 12.00
N ASN A 785 -15.65 1.87 13.21
CA ASN A 785 -16.48 2.13 14.40
C ASN A 785 -16.63 3.64 14.70
N LYS A 786 -15.58 4.43 14.45
CA LYS A 786 -15.60 5.89 14.58
C LYS A 786 -16.44 6.54 13.47
N ILE A 787 -16.23 6.15 12.20
CA ILE A 787 -16.97 6.67 11.05
C ILE A 787 -18.47 6.43 11.19
N PHE A 788 -18.90 5.25 11.67
CA PHE A 788 -20.32 4.98 11.92
C PHE A 788 -20.92 5.95 12.95
N ARG A 789 -20.23 6.21 14.05
CA ARG A 789 -20.68 7.18 15.07
C ARG A 789 -20.73 8.60 14.54
N GLU A 790 -19.68 9.05 13.85
CA GLU A 790 -19.64 10.35 13.17
C GLU A 790 -20.78 10.50 12.14
N ASN A 791 -21.09 9.44 11.38
CA ASN A 791 -22.18 9.47 10.42
C ASN A 791 -23.55 9.53 11.11
N ILE A 792 -23.78 8.76 12.19
CA ILE A 792 -25.04 8.83 12.96
C ILE A 792 -25.22 10.24 13.53
N ASP A 793 -24.18 10.79 14.16
CA ASP A 793 -24.21 12.14 14.73
C ASP A 793 -24.55 13.20 13.69
N PHE A 794 -23.90 13.13 12.52
CA PHE A 794 -24.20 14.00 11.37
C PHE A 794 -25.67 13.89 10.92
N LEU A 795 -26.22 12.67 10.83
CA LEU A 795 -27.62 12.47 10.42
C LEU A 795 -28.60 13.04 11.46
N LEU A 796 -28.28 12.91 12.75
CA LEU A 796 -29.06 13.49 13.84
C LEU A 796 -28.99 15.03 13.82
N GLU A 797 -27.80 15.62 13.68
CA GLU A 797 -27.61 17.07 13.56
C GLU A 797 -28.38 17.63 12.36
N ARG A 798 -28.38 16.91 11.23
CA ARG A 798 -29.17 17.30 10.05
C ARG A 798 -30.67 17.34 10.35
N PHE A 799 -31.20 16.34 11.08
CA PHE A 799 -32.62 16.32 11.46
C PHE A 799 -32.96 17.42 12.47
N GLU A 800 -32.06 17.73 13.40
CA GLU A 800 -32.24 18.82 14.38
C GLU A 800 -32.32 20.21 13.74
N ASN A 801 -31.69 20.39 12.59
CA ASN A 801 -31.78 21.61 11.80
C ASN A 801 -32.93 21.59 10.77
N GLY A 802 -33.64 20.46 10.65
CA GLY A 802 -34.73 20.24 9.71
C GLY A 802 -36.12 20.56 10.28
N ASP A 803 -37.16 20.20 9.53
CA ASP A 803 -38.54 20.18 10.05
C ASP A 803 -38.97 18.76 10.44
N LEU A 804 -40.08 18.66 11.17
CA LEU A 804 -40.63 17.36 11.60
C LEU A 804 -40.93 16.42 10.42
N CYS A 805 -41.24 16.94 9.24
CA CYS A 805 -41.48 16.14 8.04
C CYS A 805 -40.22 15.41 7.56
N GLY A 806 -39.03 15.95 7.84
CA GLY A 806 -37.72 15.33 7.56
C GLY A 806 -37.44 14.02 8.31
N VAL A 807 -38.33 13.58 9.23
CA VAL A 807 -38.17 12.30 9.95
C VAL A 807 -38.12 11.09 9.02
N VAL A 808 -38.80 11.16 7.86
CA VAL A 808 -38.79 10.09 6.84
C VAL A 808 -37.41 10.01 6.15
N GLU A 809 -36.81 11.17 5.85
CA GLU A 809 -35.45 11.23 5.29
C GLU A 809 -34.43 10.65 6.29
N LEU A 810 -34.53 11.04 7.56
CA LEU A 810 -33.68 10.50 8.62
C LEU A 810 -33.81 8.97 8.72
N GLN A 811 -35.03 8.45 8.71
CA GLN A 811 -35.26 7.00 8.75
C GLN A 811 -34.62 6.30 7.55
N GLN A 812 -34.81 6.82 6.33
CA GLN A 812 -34.21 6.22 5.13
C GLN A 812 -32.68 6.20 5.20
N LEU A 813 -32.06 7.31 5.64
CA LEU A 813 -30.60 7.39 5.73
C LEU A 813 -30.02 6.46 6.80
N LEU A 814 -30.72 6.30 7.94
CA LEU A 814 -30.35 5.35 8.99
C LEU A 814 -30.56 3.90 8.55
N ASP A 815 -31.62 3.59 7.81
CA ASP A 815 -31.87 2.25 7.25
C ASP A 815 -30.75 1.85 6.27
N ILE A 816 -30.28 2.78 5.44
CA ILE A 816 -29.10 2.56 4.59
C ILE A 816 -27.87 2.30 5.45
N LEU A 817 -27.65 3.10 6.50
CA LEU A 817 -26.49 2.96 7.38
C LEU A 817 -26.49 1.63 8.15
N GLU A 818 -27.67 1.16 8.58
CA GLU A 818 -27.84 -0.15 9.22
C GLU A 818 -27.46 -1.28 8.24
N LEU A 819 -27.92 -1.23 6.99
CA LEU A 819 -27.55 -2.23 5.99
C LEU A 819 -26.05 -2.17 5.62
N THR A 820 -25.45 -0.98 5.61
CA THR A 820 -23.99 -0.80 5.48
C THR A 820 -23.25 -1.48 6.63
N HIS A 821 -23.69 -1.27 7.87
CA HIS A 821 -23.13 -1.92 9.06
C HIS A 821 -23.23 -3.44 8.95
N GLN A 822 -24.39 -3.98 8.57
CA GLN A 822 -24.60 -5.42 8.39
C GLN A 822 -23.70 -6.01 7.31
N SER A 823 -23.43 -5.27 6.23
CA SER A 823 -22.59 -5.73 5.13
C SER A 823 -21.11 -5.81 5.53
N ILE A 824 -20.61 -4.79 6.24
CA ILE A 824 -19.22 -4.74 6.71
C ILE A 824 -19.00 -5.71 7.89
N SER A 825 -20.00 -5.88 8.77
CA SER A 825 -19.92 -6.78 9.93
C SER A 825 -19.77 -8.27 9.57
N ARG A 826 -19.95 -8.64 8.28
CA ARG A 826 -19.63 -9.98 7.78
C ARG A 826 -18.13 -10.25 7.78
N PHE A 827 -17.32 -9.21 7.67
CA PHE A 827 -15.87 -9.29 7.56
C PHE A 827 -15.15 -8.74 8.80
N LEU A 828 -15.68 -7.68 9.41
CA LEU A 828 -15.10 -7.00 10.56
C LEU A 828 -15.94 -7.16 11.83
N GLU A 829 -15.28 -7.18 12.98
CA GLU A 829 -15.94 -7.25 14.29
C GLU A 829 -16.28 -5.84 14.78
N LEU A 830 -17.40 -5.29 14.29
CA LEU A 830 -17.91 -3.97 14.67
C LEU A 830 -18.76 -4.03 15.95
N ASP A 831 -18.87 -2.90 16.66
CA ASP A 831 -19.82 -2.81 17.77
C ASP A 831 -21.27 -2.99 17.25
N SER A 832 -22.19 -3.42 18.10
CA SER A 832 -23.59 -3.53 17.69
C SER A 832 -24.13 -2.17 17.22
N TYR A 833 -24.73 -2.14 16.02
CA TYR A 833 -25.38 -0.94 15.49
C TYR A 833 -26.42 -0.36 16.46
N SER A 834 -27.20 -1.21 17.12
CA SER A 834 -28.18 -0.80 18.12
C SER A 834 -27.57 -0.06 19.32
N LEU A 835 -26.36 -0.45 19.74
CA LEU A 835 -25.62 0.21 20.81
C LEU A 835 -25.04 1.54 20.32
N MET A 836 -24.43 1.58 19.13
CA MET A 836 -23.93 2.81 18.52
C MET A 836 -25.04 3.86 18.38
N LEU A 837 -26.22 3.45 17.89
CA LEU A 837 -27.37 4.33 17.74
C LEU A 837 -27.88 4.82 19.11
N SER A 838 -27.97 3.93 20.10
CA SER A 838 -28.41 4.30 21.45
C SER A 838 -27.42 5.24 22.15
N GLU A 839 -26.12 5.07 21.90
CA GLU A 839 -25.04 5.94 22.37
C GLU A 839 -25.21 7.35 21.81
N MET A 840 -25.33 7.48 20.47
CA MET A 840 -25.48 8.79 19.81
C MET A 840 -26.84 9.46 20.05
N GLN A 841 -27.88 8.68 20.36
CA GLN A 841 -29.18 9.20 20.82
C GLN A 841 -29.19 9.63 22.30
N GLU A 842 -28.08 9.42 23.03
CA GLU A 842 -27.93 9.66 24.46
C GLU A 842 -28.90 8.85 25.34
N ASN A 843 -29.28 7.64 24.89
CA ASN A 843 -30.33 6.81 25.49
C ASN A 843 -29.80 5.54 26.19
N LEU A 844 -28.54 5.54 26.62
CA LEU A 844 -27.93 4.38 27.30
C LEU A 844 -28.33 4.27 28.78
N SER A 845 -28.62 5.40 29.45
CA SER A 845 -28.98 5.41 30.87
C SER A 845 -30.32 4.74 31.13
N LEU A 846 -30.36 3.67 31.93
CA LEU A 846 -31.58 2.92 32.31
C LEU A 846 -32.72 3.78 32.88
N VAL A 847 -32.41 5.00 33.35
CA VAL A 847 -33.37 5.93 33.96
C VAL A 847 -33.87 6.97 32.94
N SER A 848 -33.16 7.18 31.83
CA SER A 848 -33.61 8.11 30.79
C SER A 848 -34.59 7.42 29.84
N TYR A 849 -35.75 8.04 29.69
CA TYR A 849 -36.74 7.78 28.62
C TYR A 849 -36.71 8.89 27.56
N SER A 850 -35.82 9.87 27.71
CA SER A 850 -35.61 10.92 26.72
C SER A 850 -34.40 10.57 25.87
N SER A 851 -34.55 10.79 24.57
CA SER A 851 -33.52 10.69 23.54
C SER A 851 -33.37 12.04 22.83
N ARG A 852 -32.25 12.20 22.13
CA ARG A 852 -32.01 13.37 21.26
C ARG A 852 -33.13 13.56 20.23
N ILE A 853 -33.54 12.48 19.56
CA ILE A 853 -34.66 12.48 18.60
C ILE A 853 -35.99 12.85 19.27
N SER A 854 -36.32 12.27 20.43
CA SER A 854 -37.59 12.59 21.11
C SER A 854 -37.66 14.04 21.56
N SER A 855 -36.53 14.58 22.04
CA SER A 855 -36.42 15.97 22.48
C SER A 855 -36.59 16.92 21.29
N GLN A 856 -35.99 16.58 20.15
CA GLN A 856 -36.14 17.35 18.92
C GLN A 856 -37.56 17.29 18.36
N ILE A 857 -38.18 16.11 18.30
CA ILE A 857 -39.58 15.97 17.87
C ILE A 857 -40.47 16.83 18.77
N TRP A 858 -40.26 16.79 20.10
CA TRP A 858 -41.04 17.61 21.02
C TRP A 858 -40.83 19.11 20.80
N SER A 859 -39.59 19.53 20.60
CA SER A 859 -39.25 20.92 20.27
C SER A 859 -39.99 21.39 19.02
N GLU A 860 -39.86 20.66 17.90
CA GLU A 860 -40.55 20.99 16.64
C GLU A 860 -42.08 20.90 16.76
N MET A 861 -42.59 20.00 17.61
CA MET A 861 -44.03 19.93 17.91
C MET A 861 -44.53 21.23 18.53
N GLN A 862 -43.79 21.80 19.48
CA GLN A 862 -44.15 23.04 20.15
C GLN A 862 -43.91 24.29 19.28
N THR A 863 -42.80 24.36 18.56
CA THR A 863 -42.34 25.58 17.87
C THR A 863 -42.96 25.74 16.47
N ASP A 864 -43.18 24.65 15.74
CA ASP A 864 -43.62 24.68 14.33
C ASP A 864 -44.91 23.88 14.10
N PHE A 865 -44.97 22.61 14.48
CA PHE A 865 -46.06 21.71 14.07
C PHE A 865 -47.44 22.14 14.61
N LEU A 866 -47.59 22.18 15.93
CA LEU A 866 -48.86 22.51 16.59
C LEU A 866 -49.37 23.92 16.24
N PRO A 867 -48.56 24.99 16.13
CA PRO A 867 -49.05 26.28 15.67
C PRO A 867 -49.33 26.33 14.17
N ASN A 868 -48.45 25.80 13.30
CA ASN A 868 -48.50 26.11 11.87
C ASN A 868 -49.23 25.07 10.97
N PHE A 869 -49.45 23.83 11.43
CA PHE A 869 -50.06 22.78 10.58
C PHE A 869 -51.58 22.66 10.78
N ILE A 870 -52.33 22.46 9.70
CA ILE A 870 -53.79 22.29 9.68
C ILE A 870 -54.12 20.86 9.28
N LEU A 871 -55.05 20.23 10.00
CA LEU A 871 -55.57 18.91 9.66
C LEU A 871 -56.56 18.98 8.50
N CYS A 872 -56.29 18.24 7.42
CA CYS A 872 -57.27 17.94 6.39
C CYS A 872 -57.94 16.60 6.68
N ASN A 873 -59.21 16.63 7.11
CA ASN A 873 -59.95 15.41 7.47
C ASN A 873 -60.20 14.49 6.26
N THR A 874 -60.29 15.01 5.04
CA THR A 874 -60.52 14.20 3.83
C THR A 874 -59.31 13.32 3.49
N THR A 875 -58.11 13.88 3.60
CA THR A 875 -56.86 13.16 3.27
C THR A 875 -56.19 12.55 4.49
N GLN A 876 -56.70 12.83 5.70
CA GLN A 876 -56.14 12.43 6.99
C GLN A 876 -54.67 12.88 7.16
N ARG A 877 -54.32 14.04 6.58
CA ARG A 877 -52.96 14.60 6.59
C ARG A 877 -52.94 15.99 7.19
N PHE A 878 -51.85 16.34 7.86
CA PHE A 878 -51.54 17.70 8.27
C PHE A 878 -50.77 18.42 7.16
N VAL A 879 -51.17 19.65 6.84
CA VAL A 879 -50.54 20.50 5.82
C VAL A 879 -50.26 21.87 6.41
N ARG A 880 -49.16 22.52 6.03
CA ARG A 880 -48.82 23.85 6.54
C ARG A 880 -49.90 24.89 6.16
N SER A 881 -50.24 25.77 7.10
CA SER A 881 -51.16 26.89 6.85
C SER A 881 -50.57 27.89 5.85
N ILE A 882 -51.37 28.33 4.88
CA ILE A 882 -51.00 29.32 3.86
C ILE A 882 -51.36 30.76 4.31
N LYS A 883 -52.21 30.91 5.34
CA LYS A 883 -52.69 32.21 5.83
C LYS A 883 -52.36 32.39 7.33
N GLY A 884 -51.63 33.46 7.67
CA GLY A 884 -51.29 33.86 9.05
C GLY A 884 -49.85 34.37 9.19
N THR A 885 -49.52 35.04 10.31
CA THR A 885 -48.13 35.32 10.70
C THR A 885 -47.44 34.00 11.00
N HIS A 886 -46.58 33.53 10.09
CA HIS A 886 -45.74 32.37 10.36
C HIS A 886 -44.91 32.65 11.60
N HIS A 887 -45.03 31.82 12.63
CA HIS A 887 -44.03 31.78 13.69
C HIS A 887 -42.76 31.22 13.05
N SER A 888 -41.92 32.09 12.48
CA SER A 888 -40.67 31.69 11.84
C SER A 888 -39.69 31.29 12.94
N SER A 889 -39.53 29.99 13.17
CA SER A 889 -38.37 29.47 13.88
C SER A 889 -37.14 29.73 13.00
N GLN A 890 -36.20 30.55 13.48
CA GLN A 890 -34.93 30.77 12.80
C GLN A 890 -34.11 29.49 12.92
N ARG A 891 -34.10 28.67 11.86
CA ARG A 891 -33.34 27.41 11.79
C ARG A 891 -31.89 27.71 11.44
N SER A 892 -30.95 27.10 12.16
CA SER A 892 -29.54 27.08 11.76
C SER A 892 -29.39 26.32 10.45
N SER A 893 -28.51 26.79 9.58
CA SER A 893 -28.12 26.02 8.40
C SER A 893 -27.37 24.76 8.86
N ALA A 894 -27.84 23.59 8.42
CA ALA A 894 -27.12 22.33 8.67
C ALA A 894 -25.68 22.40 8.14
N SER A 895 -24.75 21.74 8.84
CA SER A 895 -23.37 21.60 8.40
C SER A 895 -23.31 20.89 7.03
N THR A 896 -22.44 21.36 6.13
CA THR A 896 -22.18 20.67 4.87
C THR A 896 -21.32 19.43 5.18
N GLY A 897 -21.98 18.30 5.43
CA GLY A 897 -21.32 17.03 5.71
C GLY A 897 -20.52 16.49 4.53
N LYS A 898 -19.63 15.54 4.82
CA LYS A 898 -18.83 14.84 3.81
C LYS A 898 -19.75 14.10 2.82
N PRO A 899 -19.46 14.06 1.50
CA PRO A 899 -20.35 13.47 0.50
C PRO A 899 -20.77 12.02 0.80
N TYR A 900 -19.84 11.23 1.35
CA TYR A 900 -20.07 9.82 1.68
C TYR A 900 -20.92 9.57 2.93
N PHE A 901 -21.24 10.60 3.73
CA PHE A 901 -22.18 10.49 4.86
C PHE A 901 -23.65 10.41 4.43
N TYR A 902 -23.94 10.66 3.15
CA TYR A 902 -25.27 10.50 2.56
C TYR A 902 -25.44 9.07 1.99
N CYS A 903 -25.58 8.94 0.66
CA CYS A 903 -25.81 7.65 -0.01
C CYS A 903 -24.54 7.10 -0.69
N GLY A 904 -23.37 7.64 -0.38
CA GLY A 904 -22.07 7.23 -0.95
C GLY A 904 -21.78 7.83 -2.32
N SER A 905 -22.72 7.75 -3.28
CA SER A 905 -22.58 8.38 -4.60
C SER A 905 -23.47 9.62 -4.75
N HIS A 906 -23.04 10.55 -5.63
CA HIS A 906 -23.82 11.76 -5.91
C HIS A 906 -25.19 11.42 -6.50
N ASP A 907 -25.23 10.48 -7.46
CA ASP A 907 -26.47 10.09 -8.15
C ASP A 907 -27.47 9.40 -7.23
N LEU A 908 -27.00 8.50 -6.35
CA LEU A 908 -27.85 7.88 -5.33
C LEU A 908 -28.35 8.93 -4.33
N THR A 909 -27.50 9.88 -3.95
CA THR A 909 -27.90 10.96 -3.03
C THR A 909 -29.02 11.80 -3.63
N MET A 910 -28.93 12.16 -4.93
CA MET A 910 -29.99 12.89 -5.62
C MET A 910 -31.30 12.08 -5.73
N ALA A 911 -31.22 10.77 -5.99
CA ALA A 911 -32.39 9.90 -6.05
C ALA A 911 -33.12 9.85 -4.70
N TYR A 912 -32.39 9.60 -3.60
CA TYR A 912 -32.98 9.56 -2.26
C TYR A 912 -33.51 10.92 -1.81
N GLN A 913 -32.85 12.03 -2.15
CA GLN A 913 -33.39 13.37 -1.89
C GLN A 913 -34.68 13.63 -2.66
N GLY A 914 -34.79 13.17 -3.91
CA GLY A 914 -36.02 13.23 -4.69
C GLY A 914 -37.16 12.45 -4.04
N LEU A 915 -36.88 11.23 -3.57
CA LEU A 915 -37.86 10.39 -2.86
C LEU A 915 -38.30 10.99 -1.53
N ALA A 916 -37.35 11.50 -0.73
CA ALA A 916 -37.64 12.19 0.52
C ALA A 916 -38.46 13.47 0.31
N GLY A 917 -38.23 14.18 -0.81
CA GLY A 917 -38.97 15.37 -1.21
C GLY A 917 -40.49 15.15 -1.29
N LEU A 918 -40.95 13.95 -1.64
CA LEU A 918 -42.38 13.59 -1.68
C LEU A 918 -43.07 13.67 -0.31
N TYR A 919 -42.30 13.64 0.79
CA TYR A 919 -42.81 13.61 2.16
C TYR A 919 -42.64 14.96 2.89
N ARG A 920 -42.16 16.01 2.23
CA ARG A 920 -41.83 17.29 2.89
C ARG A 920 -43.05 18.17 3.18
N ASP A 921 -44.04 18.17 2.30
CA ASP A 921 -45.14 19.15 2.33
C ASP A 921 -46.33 18.76 3.23
N PHE A 922 -46.30 17.57 3.83
CA PHE A 922 -47.36 17.11 4.72
C PHE A 922 -46.80 16.23 5.83
N PHE A 923 -47.58 16.03 6.90
CA PHE A 923 -47.33 15.01 7.92
C PHE A 923 -48.52 14.05 8.02
N GLY A 924 -48.26 12.74 8.04
CA GLY A 924 -49.29 11.71 8.13
C GLY A 924 -48.77 10.36 8.60
N VAL A 925 -49.46 9.28 8.19
CA VAL A 925 -49.14 7.90 8.59
C VAL A 925 -47.68 7.50 8.28
N PRO A 926 -47.08 7.80 7.11
CA PRO A 926 -45.68 7.44 6.84
C PRO A 926 -44.69 8.07 7.81
N HIS A 927 -44.90 9.34 8.16
CA HIS A 927 -44.07 10.04 9.15
C HIS A 927 -44.22 9.44 10.54
N MET A 928 -45.43 9.04 10.91
CA MET A 928 -45.66 8.39 12.21
C MET A 928 -44.99 7.01 12.28
N PHE A 929 -44.95 6.23 11.19
CA PHE A 929 -44.15 5.00 11.13
C PHE A 929 -42.67 5.27 11.39
N ALA A 930 -42.11 6.31 10.75
CA ALA A 930 -40.72 6.72 10.98
C ALA A 930 -40.47 7.13 12.44
N VAL A 931 -41.38 7.92 13.03
CA VAL A 931 -41.31 8.31 14.45
C VAL A 931 -41.30 7.10 15.38
N VAL A 932 -42.24 6.16 15.20
CA VAL A 932 -42.32 4.96 16.05
C VAL A 932 -41.09 4.07 15.89
N LYS A 933 -40.58 3.89 14.66
CA LYS A 933 -39.37 3.10 14.39
C LYS A 933 -38.13 3.69 15.06
N LEU A 934 -37.92 5.00 14.92
CA LEU A 934 -36.71 5.69 15.41
C LEU A 934 -36.67 5.85 16.93
N LEU A 935 -37.83 6.08 17.56
CA LEU A 935 -37.93 6.25 19.01
C LEU A 935 -37.97 4.92 19.77
N GLY A 936 -38.50 3.88 19.13
CA GLY A 936 -38.77 2.60 19.76
C GLY A 936 -39.76 2.71 20.93
N SER A 937 -39.95 1.59 21.63
CA SER A 937 -40.87 1.51 22.77
C SER A 937 -40.40 2.27 24.01
N ARG A 938 -39.10 2.61 24.08
CA ARG A 938 -38.49 3.25 25.25
C ARG A 938 -38.73 4.76 25.30
N SER A 939 -38.55 5.47 24.19
CA SER A 939 -38.66 6.93 24.16
C SER A 939 -40.07 7.44 23.81
N LEU A 940 -40.90 6.58 23.23
CA LEU A 940 -42.27 6.94 22.86
C LEU A 940 -43.16 7.42 24.04
N PRO A 941 -43.11 6.81 25.24
CA PRO A 941 -43.89 7.29 26.39
C PRO A 941 -43.56 8.72 26.82
N ALA A 942 -42.32 9.17 26.63
CA ALA A 942 -41.90 10.52 26.98
C ALA A 942 -42.63 11.58 26.14
N ILE A 943 -42.80 11.33 24.83
CA ILE A 943 -43.54 12.24 23.93
C ILE A 943 -45.03 12.23 24.25
N ILE A 944 -45.62 11.04 24.50
CA ILE A 944 -47.02 10.94 24.91
C ILE A 944 -47.24 11.77 26.18
N ARG A 945 -46.37 11.61 27.18
CA ARG A 945 -46.46 12.38 28.43
C ARG A 945 -46.37 13.88 28.20
N ALA A 946 -45.43 14.32 27.36
CA ALA A 946 -45.22 15.72 27.03
C ALA A 946 -46.44 16.35 26.32
N LEU A 947 -47.04 15.63 25.36
CA LEU A 947 -48.27 16.05 24.69
C LEU A 947 -49.45 16.20 25.67
N LEU A 948 -49.61 15.24 26.59
CA LEU A 948 -50.64 15.31 27.62
C LEU A 948 -50.43 16.50 28.58
N ASP A 949 -49.18 16.80 28.95
CA ASP A 949 -48.84 17.99 29.73
C ASP A 949 -49.17 19.28 28.98
N HIS A 950 -48.89 19.35 27.68
CA HIS A 950 -49.23 20.51 26.85
C HIS A 950 -50.74 20.72 26.74
N ILE A 951 -51.50 19.64 26.52
CA ILE A 951 -52.97 19.69 26.54
C ILE A 951 -53.46 20.24 27.89
N SER A 952 -52.96 19.71 29.01
CA SER A 952 -53.33 20.17 30.35
C SER A 952 -52.97 21.66 30.57
N SER A 953 -51.78 22.09 30.13
CA SER A 953 -51.31 23.47 30.23
C SER A 953 -52.19 24.43 29.42
N LYS A 954 -52.50 24.07 28.17
CA LYS A 954 -53.38 24.84 27.28
C LYS A 954 -54.80 24.94 27.79
N ILE A 955 -55.37 23.84 28.31
CA ILE A 955 -56.69 23.86 28.96
C ILE A 955 -56.68 24.84 30.13
N THR A 956 -55.66 24.79 30.99
CA THR A 956 -55.52 25.68 32.16
C THR A 956 -55.39 27.15 31.73
N GLY A 957 -54.59 27.43 30.70
CA GLY A 957 -54.42 28.77 30.12
C GLY A 957 -55.65 29.31 29.39
N MET A 958 -56.52 28.43 28.87
CA MET A 958 -57.75 28.80 28.17
C MET A 958 -58.89 29.17 29.14
N VAL A 959 -58.87 28.67 30.38
CA VAL A 959 -59.88 28.98 31.42
C VAL A 959 -60.16 30.50 31.58
N PRO A 960 -59.18 31.38 31.83
CA PRO A 960 -59.43 32.82 31.96
C PRO A 960 -59.97 33.44 30.66
N LYS A 961 -59.52 32.98 29.49
CA LYS A 961 -59.96 33.48 28.18
C LYS A 961 -61.43 33.14 27.92
N ILE A 962 -61.84 31.91 28.23
CA ILE A 962 -63.23 31.47 28.17
C ILE A 962 -64.10 32.25 29.14
N THR A 963 -63.61 32.48 30.37
CA THR A 963 -64.34 33.29 31.36
C THR A 963 -64.57 34.71 30.84
N ALA A 964 -63.57 35.31 30.18
CA ALA A 964 -63.70 36.63 29.55
C ALA A 964 -64.73 36.66 28.40
N LEU A 965 -64.89 35.55 27.64
CA LEU A 965 -65.93 35.42 26.61
C LEU A 965 -67.32 35.18 27.21
N GLN A 966 -67.42 34.42 28.30
CA GLN A 966 -68.67 34.23 29.06
C GLN A 966 -69.20 35.55 29.60
N GLU A 967 -68.34 36.40 30.17
CA GLU A 967 -68.71 37.72 30.69
C GLU A 967 -69.19 38.68 29.60
N ALA A 968 -68.76 38.47 28.34
CA ALA A 968 -69.21 39.26 27.21
C ALA A 968 -70.57 38.83 26.65
N LEU A 969 -71.08 37.64 27.01
CA LEU A 969 -72.40 37.17 26.61
C LEU A 969 -73.50 37.66 27.57
N PRO A 970 -74.73 37.92 27.08
CA PRO A 970 -75.86 38.21 27.96
C PRO A 970 -76.19 37.00 28.84
N LYS A 971 -76.67 37.22 30.08
CA LYS A 971 -76.88 36.17 31.11
C LYS A 971 -77.83 35.03 30.69
N SER A 972 -78.70 35.27 29.73
CA SER A 972 -79.58 34.26 29.12
C SER A 972 -79.84 34.58 27.66
N ILE A 973 -79.76 33.58 26.78
CA ILE A 973 -80.11 33.68 25.37
C ILE A 973 -81.36 32.83 25.14
N GLY A 974 -82.48 33.49 24.85
CA GLY A 974 -83.76 32.82 24.57
C GLY A 974 -83.80 32.16 23.19
N LEU A 975 -84.77 31.29 22.97
CA LEU A 975 -85.08 30.74 21.65
C LEU A 975 -85.57 31.88 20.72
N LEU A 976 -85.04 31.94 19.50
CA LEU A 976 -85.39 32.97 18.53
C LEU A 976 -86.82 32.74 18.00
N SER A 977 -87.63 33.81 17.89
CA SER A 977 -88.98 33.71 17.33
C SER A 977 -88.92 33.39 15.83
N PHE A 978 -89.82 32.49 15.38
CA PHE A 978 -89.97 32.14 13.97
C PHE A 978 -90.51 33.30 13.12
N ASP A 979 -91.16 34.30 13.73
CA ASP A 979 -91.88 35.38 13.04
C ASP A 979 -90.97 36.34 12.25
N GLY A 980 -89.67 36.40 12.58
CA GLY A 980 -88.69 37.32 11.98
C GLY A 980 -87.92 36.79 10.77
N GLY A 981 -88.15 35.53 10.35
CA GLY A 981 -87.39 34.87 9.29
C GLY A 981 -85.88 34.72 9.58
N ILE A 982 -85.14 34.10 8.64
CA ILE A 982 -83.70 33.82 8.80
C ILE A 982 -82.88 35.12 8.97
N ALA A 983 -83.19 36.15 8.19
CA ALA A 983 -82.47 37.43 8.24
C ALA A 983 -82.67 38.18 9.57
N GLY A 984 -83.88 38.14 10.15
CA GLY A 984 -84.17 38.71 11.46
C GLY A 984 -83.47 37.95 12.59
N CYS A 985 -83.49 36.62 12.53
CA CYS A 985 -82.76 35.76 13.48
C CYS A 985 -81.25 36.01 13.43
N GLN A 986 -80.67 36.14 12.24
CA GLN A 986 -79.24 36.42 12.04
C GLN A 986 -78.83 37.79 12.61
N LYS A 987 -79.68 38.82 12.41
CA LYS A 987 -79.46 40.15 12.99
C LYS A 987 -79.48 40.13 14.51
N ILE A 988 -80.43 39.42 15.12
CA ILE A 988 -80.54 39.25 16.57
C ILE A 988 -79.32 38.52 17.14
N ILE A 989 -78.87 37.42 16.52
CA ILE A 989 -77.66 36.70 16.94
C ILE A 989 -76.42 37.62 16.84
N HIS A 990 -76.33 38.44 15.80
CA HIS A 990 -75.22 39.36 15.62
C HIS A 990 -75.19 40.47 16.68
N GLU A 991 -76.35 41.04 17.03
CA GLU A 991 -76.47 42.05 18.10
C GLU A 991 -76.19 41.44 19.49
N ILE A 992 -76.48 40.15 19.69
CA ILE A 992 -76.18 39.40 20.92
C ILE A 992 -74.67 39.10 21.07
N LEU A 993 -73.97 38.82 19.96
CA LEU A 993 -72.55 38.49 19.95
C LEU A 993 -71.68 39.77 19.86
N THR A 994 -71.53 40.48 20.97
CA THR A 994 -70.74 41.73 21.11
C THR A 994 -69.23 41.47 21.25
N TRP A 995 -68.68 40.48 20.55
CA TRP A 995 -67.28 40.06 20.69
C TRP A 995 -66.29 40.87 19.82
N GLU A 996 -66.75 41.85 19.04
CA GLU A 996 -65.91 42.69 18.16
C GLU A 996 -64.81 43.44 18.93
N ALA A 997 -65.05 43.83 20.20
CA ALA A 997 -64.08 44.50 21.06
C ALA A 997 -63.05 43.55 21.74
N LYS A 998 -63.20 42.22 21.57
CA LYS A 998 -62.33 41.17 22.15
C LYS A 998 -61.77 40.24 21.07
N SER A 999 -61.42 40.78 19.91
CA SER A 999 -60.95 40.03 18.73
C SER A 999 -59.68 39.20 19.00
N GLU A 1000 -58.75 39.71 19.81
CA GLU A 1000 -57.49 39.02 20.17
C GLU A 1000 -57.76 37.78 21.05
N VAL A 1001 -58.68 37.88 22.02
CA VAL A 1001 -59.05 36.75 22.88
C VAL A 1001 -59.74 35.65 22.07
N LYS A 1002 -60.54 36.02 21.06
CA LYS A 1002 -61.17 35.07 20.12
C LYS A 1002 -60.11 34.30 19.33
N THR A 1003 -59.14 34.98 18.74
CA THR A 1003 -58.10 34.35 17.91
C THR A 1003 -57.22 33.42 18.76
N GLU A 1004 -56.89 33.83 19.98
CA GLU A 1004 -56.13 32.99 20.91
C GLU A 1004 -56.89 31.73 21.34
N VAL A 1005 -58.19 31.83 21.67
CA VAL A 1005 -59.01 30.65 22.04
C VAL A 1005 -59.13 29.67 20.88
N LEU A 1006 -59.29 30.18 19.64
CA LEU A 1006 -59.32 29.34 18.45
C LEU A 1006 -57.97 28.66 18.19
N HIS A 1007 -56.86 29.36 18.43
CA HIS A 1007 -55.51 28.80 18.32
C HIS A 1007 -55.28 27.70 19.37
N ASP A 1008 -55.64 27.95 20.64
CA ASP A 1008 -55.50 26.96 21.72
C ASP A 1008 -56.37 25.72 21.47
N LEU A 1009 -57.62 25.89 20.99
CA LEU A 1009 -58.49 24.76 20.59
C LEU A 1009 -57.92 23.96 19.42
N LYS A 1010 -57.34 24.66 18.43
CA LYS A 1010 -56.71 24.04 17.27
C LYS A 1010 -55.48 23.22 17.69
N GLU A 1011 -54.63 23.75 18.56
CA GLU A 1011 -53.46 23.01 19.07
C GLU A 1011 -53.86 21.75 19.85
N ILE A 1012 -54.86 21.85 20.75
CA ILE A 1012 -55.38 20.70 21.50
C ILE A 1012 -55.94 19.64 20.53
N GLY A 1013 -56.73 20.07 19.55
CA GLY A 1013 -57.28 19.19 18.52
C GLY A 1013 -56.20 18.50 17.68
N SER A 1014 -55.17 19.24 17.26
CA SER A 1014 -54.01 18.70 16.53
C SER A 1014 -53.23 17.67 17.36
N ALA A 1015 -53.01 17.93 18.66
CA ALA A 1015 -52.31 17.01 19.55
C ALA A 1015 -53.09 15.70 19.76
N LEU A 1016 -54.42 15.78 19.97
CA LEU A 1016 -55.29 14.61 20.09
C LEU A 1016 -55.31 13.78 18.79
N TYR A 1017 -55.40 14.44 17.64
CA TYR A 1017 -55.40 13.74 16.36
C TYR A 1017 -54.01 13.15 16.04
N TRP A 1018 -52.92 13.80 16.41
CA TRP A 1018 -51.58 13.22 16.33
C TRP A 1018 -51.48 11.91 17.13
N MET A 1019 -52.04 11.88 18.36
CA MET A 1019 -52.14 10.65 19.16
C MET A 1019 -53.06 9.59 18.51
N SER A 1020 -54.09 10.01 17.76
CA SER A 1020 -54.91 9.09 16.97
C SER A 1020 -54.11 8.43 15.83
N ILE A 1021 -53.25 9.19 15.12
CA ILE A 1021 -52.39 8.60 14.07
C ILE A 1021 -51.38 7.64 14.70
N LEU A 1022 -50.81 8.01 15.86
CA LEU A 1022 -49.92 7.13 16.63
C LEU A 1022 -50.62 5.80 16.98
N ASP A 1023 -51.85 5.87 17.50
CA ASP A 1023 -52.63 4.69 17.87
C ASP A 1023 -52.91 3.78 16.67
N ILE A 1024 -53.25 4.35 15.51
CA ILE A 1024 -53.43 3.59 14.25
C ILE A 1024 -52.13 2.86 13.87
N VAL A 1025 -50.99 3.57 13.90
CA VAL A 1025 -49.69 3.00 13.52
C VAL A 1025 -49.26 1.91 14.50
N LEU A 1026 -49.40 2.12 15.81
CA LEU A 1026 -49.07 1.11 16.82
C LEU A 1026 -49.89 -0.15 16.64
N ARG A 1027 -51.22 -0.03 16.41
CA ARG A 1027 -52.07 -1.19 16.11
C ARG A 1027 -51.61 -1.94 14.86
N GLN A 1028 -51.19 -1.23 13.82
CA GLN A 1028 -50.70 -1.87 12.60
C GLN A 1028 -49.37 -2.60 12.83
N ILE A 1029 -48.45 -2.02 13.61
CA ILE A 1029 -47.18 -2.65 13.99
C ILE A 1029 -47.44 -3.89 14.85
N ASP A 1030 -48.26 -3.75 15.89
CA ASP A 1030 -48.64 -4.84 16.81
C ASP A 1030 -49.28 -6.00 16.03
N THR A 1031 -50.20 -5.69 15.10
CA THR A 1031 -50.85 -6.71 14.25
C THR A 1031 -49.82 -7.43 13.38
N THR A 1032 -48.84 -6.71 12.83
CA THR A 1032 -47.79 -7.31 11.98
C THR A 1032 -46.87 -8.20 12.80
N GLN A 1033 -46.41 -7.73 13.97
CA GLN A 1033 -45.60 -8.52 14.90
C GLN A 1033 -46.35 -9.75 15.42
N PHE A 1034 -47.65 -9.61 15.69
CA PHE A 1034 -48.51 -10.72 16.06
C PHE A 1034 -48.58 -11.77 14.95
N MET A 1035 -48.81 -11.38 13.70
CA MET A 1035 -48.84 -12.32 12.57
C MET A 1035 -47.51 -13.08 12.40
N GLN A 1036 -46.38 -12.43 12.63
CA GLN A 1036 -45.05 -13.06 12.55
C GLN A 1036 -44.76 -14.00 13.73
N SER A 1037 -45.23 -13.67 14.93
CA SER A 1037 -44.99 -14.44 16.16
C SER A 1037 -46.02 -15.56 16.39
N ALA A 1038 -47.23 -15.44 15.84
CA ALA A 1038 -48.33 -16.38 16.03
C ALA A 1038 -47.97 -17.86 15.77
N PRO A 1039 -47.26 -18.24 14.69
CA PRO A 1039 -46.85 -19.63 14.47
C PRO A 1039 -45.96 -20.18 15.58
N TRP A 1040 -45.02 -19.36 16.08
CA TRP A 1040 -44.08 -19.72 17.15
C TRP A 1040 -44.76 -19.87 18.51
N LEU A 1041 -45.87 -19.16 18.71
CA LEU A 1041 -46.73 -19.25 19.89
C LEU A 1041 -47.77 -20.39 19.80
N GLY A 1042 -47.83 -21.11 18.67
CA GLY A 1042 -48.79 -22.19 18.44
C GLY A 1042 -50.21 -21.69 18.20
N LEU A 1043 -50.33 -20.46 17.68
CA LEU A 1043 -51.60 -19.82 17.33
C LEU A 1043 -51.88 -20.05 15.84
N VAL A 1044 -53.05 -20.62 15.55
CA VAL A 1044 -53.51 -20.89 14.18
C VAL A 1044 -54.85 -20.22 13.92
N PRO A 1045 -55.12 -19.79 12.67
CA PRO A 1045 -56.41 -19.22 12.32
C PRO A 1045 -57.50 -20.30 12.37
N GLY A 1046 -58.57 -20.06 13.12
CA GLY A 1046 -59.76 -20.90 13.15
C GLY A 1046 -60.70 -20.63 11.96
N ASN A 1047 -61.71 -21.49 11.81
CA ASN A 1047 -62.67 -21.46 10.68
C ASN A 1047 -63.42 -20.12 10.52
N ASP A 1048 -63.59 -19.35 11.60
CA ASP A 1048 -64.27 -18.05 11.62
C ASP A 1048 -63.31 -16.87 11.90
N GLY A 1049 -62.00 -17.05 11.70
CA GLY A 1049 -60.97 -16.04 11.99
C GLY A 1049 -60.62 -15.87 13.47
N GLN A 1050 -61.18 -16.69 14.37
CA GLN A 1050 -60.79 -16.73 15.77
C GLN A 1050 -59.42 -17.40 15.95
N VAL A 1051 -58.59 -16.84 16.84
CA VAL A 1051 -57.29 -17.40 17.20
C VAL A 1051 -57.49 -18.71 17.98
N LYS A 1052 -56.98 -19.83 17.47
CA LYS A 1052 -56.99 -21.13 18.14
C LYS A 1052 -55.59 -21.52 18.61
N HIS A 1053 -55.50 -22.09 19.81
CA HIS A 1053 -54.27 -22.74 20.27
C HIS A 1053 -54.18 -24.15 19.69
N ALA A 1054 -53.09 -24.45 18.99
CA ALA A 1054 -52.80 -25.78 18.47
C ALA A 1054 -52.34 -26.77 19.57
N TYR A 1055 -51.81 -26.27 20.69
CA TYR A 1055 -51.31 -27.04 21.84
C TYR A 1055 -51.79 -26.43 23.17
N SER A 1056 -52.11 -27.25 24.17
CA SER A 1056 -52.82 -26.81 25.38
C SER A 1056 -51.98 -26.02 26.39
N ASP A 1057 -50.70 -26.36 26.57
CA ASP A 1057 -49.92 -25.82 27.71
C ASP A 1057 -48.52 -25.27 27.35
N SER A 1058 -47.97 -25.62 26.18
CA SER A 1058 -46.61 -25.24 25.77
C SER A 1058 -46.57 -24.69 24.35
N THR A 1059 -45.77 -23.65 24.10
CA THR A 1059 -45.61 -23.08 22.75
C THR A 1059 -44.61 -23.92 21.93
N PRO A 1060 -44.79 -24.04 20.60
CA PRO A 1060 -43.82 -24.70 19.73
C PRO A 1060 -42.37 -24.25 19.96
N PHE A 1061 -42.17 -22.95 20.20
CA PHE A 1061 -40.88 -22.36 20.51
C PHE A 1061 -40.27 -22.89 21.83
N THR A 1062 -41.05 -22.94 22.91
CA THR A 1062 -40.59 -23.45 24.22
C THR A 1062 -40.39 -24.96 24.19
N THR A 1063 -41.23 -25.72 23.48
CA THR A 1063 -41.05 -27.17 23.31
C THR A 1063 -39.80 -27.53 22.53
N LEU A 1064 -39.46 -26.75 21.49
CA LEU A 1064 -38.28 -27.00 20.66
C LEU A 1064 -36.99 -26.75 21.46
N LEU A 1065 -36.92 -25.63 22.20
CA LEU A 1065 -35.74 -25.27 22.98
C LEU A 1065 -35.57 -26.13 24.24
N SER A 1066 -36.67 -26.54 24.89
CA SER A 1066 -36.60 -27.49 26.00
C SER A 1066 -36.19 -28.89 25.52
N ALA A 1067 -36.69 -29.38 24.38
CA ALA A 1067 -36.25 -30.64 23.78
C ALA A 1067 -34.77 -30.62 23.38
N ALA A 1068 -34.30 -29.53 22.75
CA ALA A 1068 -32.88 -29.34 22.41
C ALA A 1068 -32.00 -29.30 23.67
N THR A 1069 -32.44 -28.60 24.72
CA THR A 1069 -31.73 -28.54 26.01
C THR A 1069 -31.65 -29.92 26.67
N ASN A 1070 -32.74 -30.69 26.65
CA ASN A 1070 -32.77 -32.06 27.18
C ASN A 1070 -31.85 -33.01 26.39
N ALA A 1071 -31.75 -32.85 25.08
CA ALA A 1071 -30.84 -33.65 24.24
C ALA A 1071 -29.36 -33.33 24.50
N VAL A 1072 -29.01 -32.04 24.67
CA VAL A 1072 -27.62 -31.61 24.95
C VAL A 1072 -27.19 -31.95 26.37
N THR A 1073 -28.08 -31.79 27.35
CA THR A 1073 -27.81 -32.15 28.77
C THR A 1073 -27.66 -33.66 28.98
N ALA A 1074 -28.27 -34.48 28.12
CA ALA A 1074 -28.08 -35.93 28.12
C ALA A 1074 -26.78 -36.39 27.42
N SER A 1075 -26.07 -35.51 26.69
CA SER A 1075 -24.84 -35.85 25.97
C SER A 1075 -23.60 -35.76 26.88
N PRO A 1076 -22.79 -36.82 27.01
CA PRO A 1076 -21.58 -36.82 27.84
C PRO A 1076 -20.45 -35.93 27.28
N ALA A 1077 -20.60 -35.39 26.06
CA ALA A 1077 -19.61 -34.56 25.38
C ALA A 1077 -19.76 -33.04 25.64
N CYS A 1078 -20.77 -32.60 26.40
CA CYS A 1078 -21.00 -31.17 26.65
C CYS A 1078 -20.36 -30.71 27.98
N PRO A 1079 -19.28 -29.91 27.97
CA PRO A 1079 -18.57 -29.49 29.18
C PRO A 1079 -19.32 -28.42 30.01
N ASN A 1080 -20.29 -27.69 29.43
CA ASN A 1080 -21.07 -26.70 30.18
C ASN A 1080 -22.55 -26.59 29.70
N PRO A 1081 -23.50 -27.24 30.40
CA PRO A 1081 -24.93 -27.20 30.05
C PRO A 1081 -25.65 -25.90 30.47
N SER A 1082 -25.02 -25.02 31.25
CA SER A 1082 -25.70 -23.86 31.86
C SER A 1082 -26.29 -22.89 30.82
N THR A 1083 -25.61 -22.70 29.69
CA THR A 1083 -26.03 -21.77 28.64
C THR A 1083 -27.34 -22.20 27.98
N PHE A 1084 -27.53 -23.50 27.75
CA PHE A 1084 -28.76 -24.06 27.16
C PHE A 1084 -29.95 -24.00 28.14
N LEU A 1085 -29.69 -24.24 29.43
CA LEU A 1085 -30.70 -24.05 30.49
C LEU A 1085 -31.16 -22.59 30.59
N VAL A 1086 -30.24 -21.63 30.47
CA VAL A 1086 -30.58 -20.19 30.42
C VAL A 1086 -31.38 -19.88 29.16
N MET A 1087 -30.99 -20.42 28.00
CA MET A 1087 -31.70 -20.22 26.74
C MET A 1087 -33.15 -20.74 26.79
N SER A 1088 -33.38 -21.91 27.40
CA SER A 1088 -34.73 -22.45 27.63
C SER A 1088 -35.57 -21.54 28.54
N LYS A 1089 -35.00 -21.04 29.64
CA LYS A 1089 -35.70 -20.10 30.54
C LYS A 1089 -36.01 -18.76 29.87
N GLN A 1090 -35.06 -18.25 29.08
CA GLN A 1090 -35.26 -17.03 28.29
C GLN A 1090 -36.35 -17.20 27.24
N ALA A 1091 -36.47 -18.39 26.65
CA ALA A 1091 -37.53 -18.70 25.70
C ALA A 1091 -38.92 -18.72 26.35
N GLU A 1092 -39.04 -19.25 27.58
CA GLU A 1092 -40.27 -19.16 28.37
C GLU A 1092 -40.63 -17.71 28.68
N ALA A 1093 -39.67 -16.90 29.13
CA ALA A 1093 -39.88 -15.48 29.39
C ALA A 1093 -40.28 -14.71 28.12
N ALA A 1094 -39.62 -14.95 26.99
CA ALA A 1094 -39.97 -14.35 25.70
C ALA A 1094 -41.38 -14.76 25.27
N SER A 1095 -41.72 -16.05 25.39
CA SER A 1095 -43.06 -16.54 25.06
C SER A 1095 -44.16 -15.90 25.91
N LEU A 1096 -43.89 -15.57 27.17
CA LEU A 1096 -44.83 -14.83 28.02
C LEU A 1096 -44.97 -13.37 27.57
N LEU A 1097 -43.87 -12.70 27.25
CA LEU A 1097 -43.86 -11.31 26.77
C LEU A 1097 -44.66 -11.14 25.46
N TYR A 1098 -44.45 -12.02 24.49
CA TYR A 1098 -45.21 -11.97 23.23
C TYR A 1098 -46.69 -12.34 23.41
N LYS A 1099 -47.03 -13.21 24.39
CA LYS A 1099 -48.44 -13.48 24.75
C LYS A 1099 -49.11 -12.31 25.46
N SER A 1100 -48.39 -11.55 26.30
CA SER A 1100 -48.98 -10.38 26.98
C SER A 1100 -49.30 -9.22 26.03
N ASN A 1101 -48.59 -9.11 24.90
CA ASN A 1101 -48.82 -8.06 23.90
C ASN A 1101 -50.09 -8.28 23.05
N LEU A 1102 -50.88 -9.34 23.30
CA LEU A 1102 -52.14 -9.62 22.58
C LEU A 1102 -53.27 -8.63 22.91
N ASN A 1103 -53.17 -7.91 24.04
CA ASN A 1103 -54.16 -6.95 24.50
C ASN A 1103 -53.52 -5.56 24.66
N SER A 1104 -53.08 -4.93 23.56
CA SER A 1104 -52.58 -3.54 23.62
C SER A 1104 -53.74 -2.56 23.84
N GLY A 1105 -53.60 -1.69 24.84
CA GLY A 1105 -54.56 -0.63 25.13
C GLY A 1105 -54.45 0.52 24.12
N SER A 1106 -55.57 1.20 23.85
CA SER A 1106 -55.61 2.33 22.93
C SER A 1106 -54.98 3.59 23.54
N VAL A 1107 -53.95 4.13 22.88
CA VAL A 1107 -53.28 5.37 23.31
C VAL A 1107 -54.25 6.55 23.23
N LEU A 1108 -55.14 6.55 22.23
CA LEU A 1108 -56.15 7.58 22.05
C LEU A 1108 -57.20 7.55 23.18
N GLU A 1109 -57.67 6.36 23.58
CA GLU A 1109 -58.64 6.23 24.68
C GLU A 1109 -58.05 6.77 25.99
N TYR A 1110 -56.79 6.43 26.28
CA TYR A 1110 -56.08 6.95 27.44
C TYR A 1110 -55.95 8.48 27.38
N ALA A 1111 -55.57 9.03 26.22
CA ALA A 1111 -55.43 10.47 26.03
C ALA A 1111 -56.76 11.23 26.19
N LEU A 1112 -57.87 10.68 25.69
CA LEU A 1112 -59.20 11.25 25.85
C LEU A 1112 -59.66 11.20 27.32
N ALA A 1113 -59.41 10.08 28.01
CA ALA A 1113 -59.72 9.96 29.44
C ALA A 1113 -58.91 10.97 30.28
N PHE A 1114 -57.61 11.13 29.99
CA PHE A 1114 -56.76 12.13 30.64
C PHE A 1114 -57.26 13.56 30.37
N THR A 1115 -57.62 13.86 29.12
CA THR A 1115 -58.15 15.18 28.72
C THR A 1115 -59.47 15.48 29.44
N SER A 1116 -60.37 14.49 29.55
CA SER A 1116 -61.60 14.62 30.33
C SER A 1116 -61.31 14.94 31.79
N ALA A 1117 -60.39 14.22 32.41
CA ALA A 1117 -60.00 14.47 33.80
C ALA A 1117 -59.35 15.86 33.99
N ALA A 1118 -58.60 16.36 33.01
CA ALA A 1118 -58.04 17.70 33.02
C ALA A 1118 -59.13 18.78 32.91
N LEU A 1119 -60.16 18.56 32.08
CA LEU A 1119 -61.33 19.44 31.96
C LEU A 1119 -62.20 19.42 33.22
N ASP A 1120 -62.38 18.27 33.86
CA ASP A 1120 -63.20 18.11 35.07
C ASP A 1120 -62.69 18.99 36.23
N ARG A 1121 -61.37 19.20 36.34
CA ARG A 1121 -60.76 20.13 37.31
C ARG A 1121 -61.24 21.58 37.17
N HIS A 1122 -61.76 21.94 36.01
CA HIS A 1122 -62.25 23.27 35.69
C HIS A 1122 -63.74 23.32 35.37
N TYR A 1123 -64.46 22.20 35.51
CA TYR A 1123 -65.87 22.08 35.15
C TYR A 1123 -66.76 23.19 35.73
N SER A 1124 -66.57 23.52 37.01
CA SER A 1124 -67.33 24.56 37.71
C SER A 1124 -67.13 25.99 37.15
N LYS A 1125 -66.09 26.21 36.35
CA LYS A 1125 -65.82 27.49 35.66
C LYS A 1125 -66.34 27.50 34.22
N TRP A 1126 -66.50 26.32 33.60
CA TRP A 1126 -66.87 26.18 32.18
C TRP A 1126 -68.35 25.86 31.97
N SER A 1127 -69.04 25.42 33.02
CA SER A 1127 -70.48 25.14 33.02
C SER A 1127 -71.12 25.60 34.32
N ALA A 1128 -72.35 26.10 34.22
CA ALA A 1128 -73.14 26.51 35.38
C ALA A 1128 -73.93 25.33 35.93
N THR A 1129 -74.03 25.19 37.26
CA THR A 1129 -74.94 24.21 37.85
C THR A 1129 -76.39 24.60 37.53
N PRO A 1130 -77.18 23.70 36.92
CA PRO A 1130 -78.55 24.02 36.53
C PRO A 1130 -79.42 24.30 37.75
N ARG A 1131 -80.14 25.43 37.74
CA ARG A 1131 -80.99 25.86 38.86
C ARG A 1131 -82.19 24.93 39.10
N THR A 1132 -82.62 24.18 38.09
CA THR A 1132 -83.82 23.33 38.10
C THR A 1132 -83.52 21.84 38.30
N GLY A 1133 -82.24 21.44 38.38
CA GLY A 1133 -81.83 20.02 38.39
C GLY A 1133 -81.94 19.31 37.03
N PHE A 1134 -82.38 20.02 35.98
CA PHE A 1134 -82.43 19.58 34.58
C PHE A 1134 -81.59 20.52 33.71
N ILE A 1135 -81.23 20.12 32.48
CA ILE A 1135 -80.43 20.93 31.54
C ILE A 1135 -81.08 22.31 31.36
N ASP A 1136 -80.33 23.39 31.63
CA ASP A 1136 -80.80 24.76 31.40
C ASP A 1136 -80.64 25.12 29.92
N ILE A 1137 -81.75 25.40 29.24
CA ILE A 1137 -81.76 25.62 27.79
C ILE A 1137 -81.40 27.08 27.47
N THR A 1138 -81.46 28.00 28.44
CA THR A 1138 -81.33 29.45 28.17
C THR A 1138 -80.05 30.06 28.71
N THR A 1139 -79.28 29.34 29.53
CA THR A 1139 -78.00 29.80 30.06
C THR A 1139 -76.97 30.00 28.96
N SER A 1140 -76.21 31.10 29.04
CA SER A 1140 -75.10 31.44 28.15
C SER A 1140 -73.73 31.09 28.72
N LYS A 1141 -73.68 30.62 29.98
CA LYS A 1141 -72.44 30.34 30.70
C LYS A 1141 -71.75 29.03 30.30
N ASP A 1142 -72.46 28.11 29.67
CA ASP A 1142 -71.90 26.81 29.32
C ASP A 1142 -70.99 26.90 28.09
N PHE A 1143 -69.87 26.18 28.11
CA PHE A 1143 -68.88 26.20 27.04
C PHE A 1143 -69.47 25.92 25.63
N TYR A 1144 -70.46 25.03 25.50
CA TYR A 1144 -71.08 24.73 24.21
C TYR A 1144 -71.79 25.95 23.58
N ARG A 1145 -72.27 26.90 24.39
CA ARG A 1145 -72.84 28.17 23.91
C ARG A 1145 -71.76 29.11 23.38
N ILE A 1146 -70.62 29.15 24.05
CA ILE A 1146 -69.45 29.92 23.59
C ILE A 1146 -68.94 29.33 22.27
N PHE A 1147 -68.82 28.01 22.20
CA PHE A 1147 -68.42 27.33 20.97
C PHE A 1147 -69.41 27.57 19.83
N SER A 1148 -70.72 27.58 20.09
CA SER A 1148 -71.75 27.95 19.11
C SER A 1148 -71.58 29.40 18.60
N GLY A 1149 -71.21 30.33 19.49
CA GLY A 1149 -70.89 31.71 19.13
C GLY A 1149 -69.63 31.82 18.27
N LEU A 1150 -68.57 31.09 18.62
CA LEU A 1150 -67.34 31.01 17.82
C LEU A 1150 -67.62 30.41 16.43
N GLN A 1151 -68.43 29.35 16.37
CA GLN A 1151 -68.84 28.70 15.13
C GLN A 1151 -69.65 29.62 14.22
N TYR A 1152 -70.57 30.41 14.79
CA TYR A 1152 -71.34 31.40 14.03
C TYR A 1152 -70.44 32.46 13.39
N LEU A 1153 -69.44 32.95 14.15
CA LEU A 1153 -68.49 33.95 13.64
C LEU A 1153 -67.58 33.40 12.53
N LEU A 1154 -67.06 32.18 12.69
CA LEU A 1154 -66.24 31.52 11.68
C LEU A 1154 -66.98 31.30 10.36
N ARG A 1155 -68.29 31.01 10.42
CA ARG A 1155 -69.15 30.82 9.23
C ARG A 1155 -69.53 32.12 8.52
N ARG A 1156 -69.28 33.28 9.13
CA ARG A 1156 -69.54 34.60 8.54
C ARG A 1156 -68.30 35.19 7.87
N GLU A 1157 -67.11 34.87 8.39
CA GLU A 1157 -65.82 35.30 7.83
C GLU A 1157 -65.46 34.52 6.53
N HIS A 1158 -66.12 33.39 6.30
CA HIS A 1158 -66.22 32.66 5.03
C HIS A 1158 -67.42 33.12 4.22
#